data_AF-A0AAU3EMQ0-F1
#
_entry.id   AF-A0AAU3EMQ0-F1
#
_cell.length_a   1.000
_cell.length_b   1.000
_cell.length_c   1.000
_cell.angle_alpha   90.00
_cell.angle_beta   90.00
_cell.angle_gamma   90.00
#
_symmetry.space_group_name_H-M   'P 1'
#
loop_
_entity.id
_entity.type
_entity.pdbx_description
1 polymer ?
#
loop_
_entity_poly.entity_id
_entity_poly.type
_entity_poly.pdbx_seq_one_letter_code
_entity_poly.pdbx_strand_id
1 'polypeptide(L)'
;MHTPLNLLRRPLTAALAVLALGAGALTPAAGAERPARDAAHPAGARAVAHPTAHTVGHNDTALTIDGKPLNIWSGEFHYWRLPSPDAWRDVLQKMKAGGFNAASIYFDWDFHSPEPGVYDFKGIRDVDKLLDIAQEAGIYVIARPGPYINAETDGGGFPGWLTQQKGKARTTAPDYLAAADEWLSKIDPIIARHQLTNGTGSVIAYQVENEYYQDTPDGHAYIQHLADKARADGITVPLTGNHNGVFAKELDIDGHDSYPQGFNCSSPDKWSGLPDFSGAKTAGQPLFLAEFQGGSFDPWGGPGYDKCRQLTDGDFEKAAYENNIASGATMQNFYMAYGGTSWGWLPSPSAVYSSYDYGAPIQEDRQLGEKYLTDKRLGYLVQSLAPMTKTEPLTAAAPENSAVQRRDRRNPDDGTTITVVRHKDVNDKAKDTTHLALGGYPSVPQEPGTALTVDGRDSKLLVSDYAMDHQQLRYSTSELMTHGTFGQRDVALLYGRHGQDGETVLRYAAKPDVKVTGGTVKQSWDPATGDLRLDYQHDGLAQVLITPPGAKTPLLLLLADDATADTYWRLDTPQGPVLAAGPELLRTSAYANGVLKLTGDTGKASQLNVITGAPATAVSWNGHPAKGALNTTGAALAGPKPVTLPALGKWKFQRETPEAQPGFDDAAWRAADGQALAADGYGFHAGSVWYRGHFSATGTESAVQVNASTGKGGSYLAWLNGHYLGSSDSATHTFTVPPGTLKPGKDNVLAVLAADMAHEQDWSADDGHKQPRGLTSVRLVGSERQIGWRIQGALGGENLVDPVRGPLNTGGLYGERQGMHLPGYPDAEWPDVSLPDTRKGAPGVSWYRTGFDLRLPKDQDVPMGLTFSDDKAKNYRALVYVNGWMVGLYINDLGPQTSFPVQPGMLRTDGHNTVAIAVIGEDTEGDGLGKVSLEQYGNHTTPLRYGDIASPGWSAEVNHDPKASADVRITAPDAVGRGGSGSVTASFTPRAKTARDAALELRLPEGWKADTALRQQLGDVRAGRTVTRSWRVTAPEGSQPWSAVLSAAARYSGRGSAAAAVSVASPPPAPGAGKHDLSALDFTATNGWGPVERDTSNGEEAAGDGRPMSVAGTAYAKGIGTNADSDITAYLGGACTRFTASAGVDDETDGGGSVTFTVLADGKQVATTPVLKGKQAAVALDADVSGAQVVDLVVGDGGDGNGLDHGDWGNASVSCTG
;
A
#
# COMPACT_ATOMS: atom_id res chain seq x y z
N MET A 1 6.95 1.22 65.59
CA MET A 1 7.58 0.29 66.57
C MET A 1 8.80 -0.36 65.90
N HIS A 2 9.52 -1.26 66.59
CA HIS A 2 10.95 -1.50 66.34
C HIS A 2 11.35 -2.21 65.02
N THR A 3 12.42 -1.67 64.44
CA THR A 3 13.43 -2.26 63.52
C THR A 3 14.49 -3.07 64.30
N PRO A 4 15.60 -3.58 63.70
CA PRO A 4 15.84 -4.18 62.37
C PRO A 4 16.65 -5.52 62.46
N LEU A 5 17.07 -6.11 61.32
CA LEU A 5 18.52 -6.21 61.01
C LEU A 5 18.83 -6.36 59.50
N ASN A 6 20.04 -6.82 59.14
CA ASN A 6 20.87 -6.20 58.10
C ASN A 6 22.10 -7.06 57.66
N LEU A 7 22.90 -6.55 56.71
CA LEU A 7 24.29 -6.90 56.31
C LEU A 7 24.51 -8.09 55.35
N LEU A 8 25.61 -8.21 54.54
CA LEU A 8 26.47 -7.27 53.79
C LEU A 8 27.41 -8.04 52.79
N ARG A 9 27.49 -7.60 51.51
CA ARG A 9 28.67 -7.60 50.57
C ARG A 9 29.31 -8.97 50.14
N ARG A 10 29.74 -9.23 48.89
CA ARG A 10 30.74 -8.59 47.96
C ARG A 10 32.19 -8.60 48.51
N PRO A 11 33.29 -8.66 47.68
CA PRO A 11 33.43 -8.91 46.21
C PRO A 11 34.70 -9.76 45.81
N LEU A 12 35.13 -9.66 44.53
CA LEU A 12 36.52 -9.77 43.96
C LEU A 12 37.02 -11.04 43.21
N THR A 13 37.88 -10.72 42.23
CA THR A 13 38.55 -11.47 41.14
C THR A 13 39.70 -12.42 41.55
N ALA A 14 40.06 -13.41 40.71
CA ALA A 14 41.30 -13.37 39.86
C ALA A 14 41.77 -14.69 39.18
N ALA A 15 42.40 -14.54 38.00
CA ALA A 15 43.55 -15.28 37.44
C ALA A 15 43.45 -16.75 36.91
N LEU A 16 44.46 -17.13 36.11
CA LEU A 16 44.61 -18.36 35.31
C LEU A 16 45.55 -19.40 35.95
N ALA A 17 45.26 -20.69 35.74
CA ALA A 17 46.23 -21.81 35.68
C ALA A 17 45.65 -23.03 34.92
N VAL A 18 46.44 -24.10 34.73
CA VAL A 18 47.04 -24.51 33.44
C VAL A 18 47.61 -25.95 33.52
N LEU A 19 47.69 -26.68 32.39
CA LEU A 19 48.22 -28.06 32.19
C LEU A 19 47.37 -29.22 32.81
N ALA A 20 47.28 -30.46 32.28
CA ALA A 20 47.61 -30.97 30.93
C ALA A 20 47.14 -32.44 30.65
N LEU A 21 47.08 -32.77 29.34
CA LEU A 21 47.40 -34.06 28.67
C LEU A 21 46.47 -35.31 28.70
N GLY A 22 45.87 -35.58 27.52
CA GLY A 22 45.94 -36.88 26.81
C GLY A 22 44.67 -37.78 26.79
N ALA A 23 44.40 -38.58 25.75
CA ALA A 23 44.93 -38.64 24.37
C ALA A 23 44.02 -39.53 23.46
N GLY A 24 44.10 -39.39 22.12
CA GLY A 24 43.43 -40.26 21.12
C GLY A 24 42.05 -39.75 20.67
N ALA A 25 41.83 -39.06 19.55
CA ALA A 25 42.38 -39.05 18.18
C ALA A 25 41.73 -40.03 17.19
N LEU A 26 40.95 -39.48 16.25
CA LEU A 26 40.80 -39.93 14.86
C LEU A 26 40.23 -38.78 14.01
N THR A 27 40.66 -38.66 12.74
CA THR A 27 40.38 -37.55 11.82
C THR A 27 39.42 -37.95 10.69
N PRO A 28 38.85 -36.97 9.96
CA PRO A 28 39.42 -36.70 8.63
C PRO A 28 39.59 -35.20 8.27
N ALA A 29 40.32 -34.94 7.18
CA ALA A 29 40.42 -33.65 6.50
C ALA A 29 39.05 -33.17 5.99
N ALA A 30 38.67 -31.89 6.02
CA ALA A 30 39.33 -30.65 5.58
C ALA A 30 39.29 -30.41 4.06
N GLY A 31 38.20 -29.80 3.61
CA GLY A 31 38.11 -28.98 2.39
C GLY A 31 37.98 -27.50 2.79
N ALA A 32 38.55 -26.58 2.01
CA ALA A 32 38.86 -25.24 2.51
C ALA A 32 37.81 -24.17 2.16
N GLU A 33 37.10 -23.67 3.17
CA GLU A 33 36.50 -22.33 3.11
C GLU A 33 37.59 -21.27 3.17
N ARG A 34 37.47 -20.23 2.34
CA ARG A 34 38.15 -18.95 2.57
C ARG A 34 37.15 -18.02 3.25
N PRO A 35 37.50 -17.35 4.36
CA PRO A 35 36.64 -16.30 4.88
C PRO A 35 36.51 -15.21 3.80
N ALA A 36 35.29 -14.76 3.55
CA ALA A 36 35.06 -13.55 2.78
C ALA A 36 35.81 -12.41 3.48
N ARG A 37 36.50 -11.58 2.70
CA ARG A 37 37.03 -10.31 3.23
C ARG A 37 35.92 -9.29 3.17
N ASP A 38 35.38 -8.93 4.32
CA ASP A 38 34.52 -7.76 4.43
C ASP A 38 35.27 -6.55 3.88
N ALA A 39 34.83 -6.08 2.72
CA ALA A 39 35.31 -4.85 2.11
C ALA A 39 34.65 -3.68 2.85
N ALA A 40 35.11 -3.46 4.09
CA ALA A 40 34.63 -2.39 4.95
C ALA A 40 34.60 -1.08 4.16
N HIS A 41 33.45 -0.43 4.15
CA HIS A 41 33.28 0.86 3.48
C HIS A 41 34.35 1.84 3.99
N PRO A 42 34.87 2.74 3.14
CA PRO A 42 35.71 3.83 3.60
C PRO A 42 34.85 4.82 4.41
N ALA A 43 34.63 4.48 5.69
CA ALA A 43 33.98 5.33 6.66
C ALA A 43 34.77 6.64 6.75
N GLY A 44 34.27 7.67 6.06
CA GLY A 44 34.80 9.01 6.17
C GLY A 44 34.64 9.42 7.62
N ALA A 45 35.77 9.60 8.32
CA ALA A 45 35.78 9.82 9.76
C ALA A 45 34.91 11.03 10.14
N ARG A 46 33.68 10.77 10.59
CA ARG A 46 32.78 11.80 11.08
C ARG A 46 33.40 12.40 12.33
N ALA A 47 33.45 13.73 12.38
CA ALA A 47 33.27 14.39 13.65
C ALA A 47 31.84 14.04 14.11
N VAL A 48 31.73 13.20 15.13
CA VAL A 48 30.44 12.95 15.78
C VAL A 48 30.00 14.27 16.40
N ALA A 49 28.96 14.89 15.85
CA ALA A 49 28.31 16.01 16.51
C ALA A 49 27.82 15.52 17.87
N HIS A 50 28.11 16.26 18.94
CA HIS A 50 27.59 15.90 20.25
C HIS A 50 26.05 16.00 20.21
N PRO A 51 25.31 14.99 20.72
CA PRO A 51 23.85 15.03 20.77
C PRO A 51 23.37 16.34 21.38
N THR A 52 22.63 17.11 20.58
CA THR A 52 22.17 18.46 20.91
C THR A 52 20.65 18.41 20.90
N ALA A 53 20.06 18.30 22.09
CA ALA A 53 18.61 18.28 22.23
C ALA A 53 18.01 19.63 21.78
N HIS A 54 17.05 19.56 20.88
CA HIS A 54 16.30 20.73 20.40
C HIS A 54 14.91 20.81 21.04
N THR A 55 14.31 21.99 21.10
CA THR A 55 12.87 22.10 21.41
C THR A 55 12.07 22.15 20.12
N VAL A 56 11.13 21.23 19.93
CA VAL A 56 10.19 21.22 18.80
C VAL A 56 8.79 21.57 19.32
N GLY A 57 8.07 22.43 18.60
CA GLY A 57 6.75 22.93 18.96
C GLY A 57 6.15 23.74 17.80
N HIS A 58 5.07 24.48 18.00
CA HIS A 58 4.45 25.31 16.96
C HIS A 58 3.99 26.67 17.49
N ASN A 59 3.53 27.52 16.58
CA ASN A 59 2.82 28.77 16.88
C ASN A 59 1.68 28.98 15.85
N ASP A 60 1.04 30.15 15.88
CA ASP A 60 -0.07 30.48 14.98
C ASP A 60 0.29 30.51 13.48
N THR A 61 1.56 30.49 13.07
CA THR A 61 1.93 30.54 11.65
C THR A 61 2.89 29.45 11.18
N ALA A 62 3.61 28.73 12.05
CA ALA A 62 4.56 27.70 11.63
C ALA A 62 4.82 26.63 12.73
N LEU A 63 5.34 25.48 12.31
CA LEU A 63 6.17 24.65 13.18
C LEU A 63 7.43 25.42 13.58
N THR A 64 8.00 25.09 14.74
CA THR A 64 9.19 25.76 15.28
C THR A 64 10.23 24.77 15.79
N ILE A 65 11.51 25.08 15.55
CA ILE A 65 12.67 24.39 16.13
C ILE A 65 13.49 25.44 16.86
N ASP A 66 13.78 25.22 18.15
CA ASP A 66 14.41 26.17 19.07
C ASP A 66 13.74 27.56 19.06
N GLY A 67 12.41 27.58 18.95
CA GLY A 67 11.58 28.78 18.88
C GLY A 67 11.62 29.53 17.54
N LYS A 68 12.34 29.02 16.53
CA LYS A 68 12.42 29.62 15.19
C LYS A 68 11.36 29.00 14.26
N PRO A 69 10.52 29.79 13.59
CA PRO A 69 9.62 29.30 12.55
C PRO A 69 10.34 28.55 11.44
N LEU A 70 9.72 27.47 10.94
CA LEU A 70 10.19 26.66 9.83
C LEU A 70 9.03 26.35 8.88
N ASN A 71 9.20 26.65 7.60
CA ASN A 71 8.33 26.09 6.56
C ASN A 71 8.67 24.60 6.40
N ILE A 72 7.67 23.72 6.50
CA ILE A 72 7.82 22.30 6.18
C ILE A 72 7.38 22.09 4.73
N TRP A 73 8.34 21.66 3.90
CA TRP A 73 8.14 21.20 2.54
C TRP A 73 8.48 19.71 2.54
N SER A 74 7.43 18.89 2.69
CA SER A 74 7.52 17.45 2.90
C SER A 74 7.04 16.68 1.68
N GLY A 75 7.49 15.45 1.53
CA GLY A 75 6.93 14.49 0.57
C GLY A 75 6.75 13.12 1.24
N GLU A 76 5.72 12.38 0.84
CA GLU A 76 5.47 11.05 1.40
C GLU A 76 6.41 9.99 0.81
N PHE A 77 6.90 9.07 1.65
CA PHE A 77 7.81 7.98 1.28
C PHE A 77 7.50 6.67 2.03
N HIS A 78 7.11 5.61 1.30
CA HIS A 78 6.78 4.30 1.87
C HIS A 78 7.96 3.33 1.76
N TYR A 79 8.72 3.16 2.86
CA TYR A 79 9.94 2.35 2.86
C TYR A 79 9.72 0.86 2.56
N TRP A 80 8.54 0.31 2.86
CA TRP A 80 8.23 -1.10 2.59
C TRP A 80 7.96 -1.36 1.11
N ARG A 81 7.42 -0.39 0.37
CA ARG A 81 7.29 -0.40 -1.11
C ARG A 81 8.63 -0.27 -1.86
N LEU A 82 9.72 -0.06 -1.13
CA LEU A 82 11.11 -0.13 -1.62
C LEU A 82 11.93 -1.00 -0.65
N PRO A 83 11.84 -2.34 -0.68
CA PRO A 83 12.42 -3.24 0.33
C PRO A 83 13.95 -3.38 0.17
N SER A 84 14.67 -2.26 0.17
CA SER A 84 16.10 -2.14 -0.08
C SER A 84 16.67 -0.98 0.73
N PRO A 85 17.22 -1.25 1.93
CA PRO A 85 17.68 -0.20 2.85
C PRO A 85 18.79 0.71 2.31
N ASP A 86 19.49 0.30 1.26
CA ASP A 86 20.51 1.14 0.61
C ASP A 86 19.88 2.05 -0.47
N ALA A 87 18.67 1.72 -0.96
CA ALA A 87 17.87 2.54 -1.86
C ALA A 87 16.95 3.53 -1.13
N TRP A 88 16.58 3.30 0.13
CA TRP A 88 15.97 4.34 0.99
C TRP A 88 16.84 5.61 1.00
N ARG A 89 18.16 5.44 1.06
CA ARG A 89 19.14 6.53 0.97
C ARG A 89 19.13 7.22 -0.40
N ASP A 90 18.87 6.50 -1.49
CA ASP A 90 18.74 7.09 -2.82
C ASP A 90 17.53 8.02 -2.88
N VAL A 91 16.36 7.54 -2.46
CA VAL A 91 15.10 8.30 -2.47
C VAL A 91 15.17 9.50 -1.52
N LEU A 92 15.60 9.31 -0.26
CA LEU A 92 15.69 10.41 0.71
C LEU A 92 16.74 11.48 0.31
N GLN A 93 17.82 11.10 -0.40
CA GLN A 93 18.75 12.07 -0.99
C GLN A 93 18.19 12.76 -2.24
N LYS A 94 17.38 12.07 -3.05
CA LYS A 94 16.63 12.70 -4.16
C LYS A 94 15.62 13.71 -3.61
N MET A 95 14.84 13.35 -2.59
CA MET A 95 13.92 14.27 -1.93
C MET A 95 14.65 15.51 -1.40
N LYS A 96 15.77 15.33 -0.68
CA LYS A 96 16.56 16.46 -0.17
C LYS A 96 17.13 17.35 -1.28
N ALA A 97 17.57 16.76 -2.39
CA ALA A 97 18.10 17.49 -3.55
C ALA A 97 16.99 18.20 -4.35
N GLY A 98 15.79 17.62 -4.39
CA GLY A 98 14.56 18.15 -4.98
C GLY A 98 13.83 19.18 -4.12
N GLY A 99 14.48 19.74 -3.11
CA GLY A 99 13.96 20.88 -2.35
C GLY A 99 13.06 20.53 -1.16
N PHE A 100 12.83 19.24 -0.87
CA PHE A 100 12.16 18.83 0.37
C PHE A 100 13.07 19.01 1.60
N ASN A 101 12.49 19.36 2.73
CA ASN A 101 13.19 19.45 4.02
C ASN A 101 12.65 18.50 5.09
N ALA A 102 11.47 17.91 4.87
CA ALA A 102 10.96 16.76 5.61
C ALA A 102 10.56 15.62 4.66
N ALA A 103 10.39 14.43 5.22
CA ALA A 103 9.68 13.32 4.62
C ALA A 103 8.54 12.92 5.57
N SER A 104 7.39 12.60 5.01
CA SER A 104 6.33 11.92 5.74
C SER A 104 6.45 10.42 5.50
N ILE A 105 6.26 9.63 6.56
CA ILE A 105 6.53 8.18 6.56
C ILE A 105 5.45 7.47 7.38
N TYR A 106 4.57 6.75 6.71
CA TYR A 106 3.76 5.67 7.31
C TYR A 106 4.63 4.49 7.80
N PHE A 107 4.10 3.71 8.75
CA PHE A 107 4.69 2.43 9.18
C PHE A 107 3.61 1.33 9.08
N ASP A 108 3.78 0.42 8.12
CA ASP A 108 2.82 -0.64 7.79
C ASP A 108 2.87 -1.78 8.83
N TRP A 109 1.77 -2.00 9.57
CA TRP A 109 1.71 -2.95 10.68
C TRP A 109 1.67 -4.41 10.19
N ASP A 110 0.93 -4.74 9.13
CA ASP A 110 0.98 -6.08 8.51
C ASP A 110 2.40 -6.45 8.09
N PHE A 111 3.08 -5.53 7.38
CA PHE A 111 4.46 -5.74 6.93
C PHE A 111 5.41 -6.10 8.08
N HIS A 112 5.11 -5.67 9.31
CA HIS A 112 5.89 -5.96 10.51
C HIS A 112 5.39 -7.13 11.38
N SER A 113 4.12 -7.56 11.30
CA SER A 113 3.45 -8.34 12.36
C SER A 113 2.74 -9.64 11.88
N PRO A 114 3.46 -10.67 11.41
CA PRO A 114 2.88 -11.84 10.74
C PRO A 114 2.05 -12.80 11.62
N GLU A 115 2.19 -12.76 12.95
CA GLU A 115 1.32 -13.47 13.89
C GLU A 115 1.09 -12.61 15.15
N PRO A 116 -0.03 -12.76 15.88
CA PRO A 116 -0.35 -11.93 17.04
C PRO A 116 0.78 -11.90 18.09
N GLY A 117 1.29 -10.71 18.39
CA GLY A 117 2.36 -10.50 19.38
C GLY A 117 3.79 -10.67 18.85
N VAL A 118 3.99 -11.03 17.57
CA VAL A 118 5.30 -11.20 16.94
C VAL A 118 5.56 -10.13 15.91
N TYR A 119 6.67 -9.41 16.09
CA TYR A 119 7.06 -8.26 15.27
C TYR A 119 8.52 -8.36 14.86
N ASP A 120 8.85 -8.08 13.59
CA ASP A 120 10.22 -8.01 13.10
C ASP A 120 10.61 -6.62 12.58
N PHE A 121 11.73 -6.10 13.08
CA PHE A 121 12.30 -4.80 12.69
C PHE A 121 13.75 -4.97 12.21
N LYS A 122 14.01 -5.87 11.25
CA LYS A 122 15.36 -6.23 10.79
C LYS A 122 15.47 -6.26 9.27
N GLY A 123 16.68 -6.01 8.75
CA GLY A 123 16.95 -6.10 7.30
C GLY A 123 16.12 -5.10 6.51
N ILE A 124 15.15 -5.57 5.72
CA ILE A 124 14.21 -4.70 4.98
C ILE A 124 13.13 -4.07 5.88
N ARG A 125 13.04 -4.49 7.15
CA ARG A 125 12.14 -3.97 8.20
C ARG A 125 12.88 -3.10 9.23
N ASP A 126 14.13 -2.73 8.98
CA ASP A 126 14.98 -2.04 9.95
C ASP A 126 14.63 -0.54 10.07
N VAL A 127 13.67 -0.23 10.95
CA VAL A 127 13.18 1.16 11.17
C VAL A 127 14.23 2.04 11.84
N ASP A 128 15.11 1.51 12.70
CA ASP A 128 16.24 2.29 13.21
C ASP A 128 17.17 2.71 12.06
N LYS A 129 17.52 1.80 11.13
CA LYS A 129 18.32 2.13 9.93
C LYS A 129 17.60 3.12 9.01
N LEU A 130 16.27 3.05 8.88
CA LEU A 130 15.50 4.01 8.09
C LEU A 130 15.62 5.45 8.64
N LEU A 131 15.39 5.60 9.95
CA LEU A 131 15.39 6.92 10.60
C LEU A 131 16.81 7.47 10.77
N ASP A 132 17.81 6.61 10.99
CA ASP A 132 19.23 6.95 10.81
C ASP A 132 19.48 7.53 9.40
N ILE A 133 19.03 6.86 8.34
CA ILE A 133 19.25 7.31 6.95
C ILE A 133 18.58 8.67 6.67
N ALA A 134 17.40 8.93 7.23
CA ALA A 134 16.74 10.24 7.13
C ALA A 134 17.58 11.35 7.81
N GLN A 135 18.07 11.11 9.04
CA GLN A 135 19.00 12.02 9.69
C GLN A 135 20.28 12.23 8.87
N GLU A 136 20.86 11.16 8.33
CA GLU A 136 22.08 11.22 7.51
C GLU A 136 21.89 11.94 6.17
N ALA A 137 20.68 11.95 5.62
CA ALA A 137 20.30 12.75 4.45
C ALA A 137 20.05 14.23 4.80
N GLY A 138 19.89 14.57 6.08
CA GLY A 138 19.55 15.92 6.54
C GLY A 138 18.09 16.28 6.23
N ILE A 139 17.19 15.30 6.29
CA ILE A 139 15.75 15.47 6.10
C ILE A 139 15.02 15.14 7.41
N TYR A 140 14.08 15.98 7.80
CA TYR A 140 13.24 15.73 8.97
C TYR A 140 12.19 14.65 8.69
N VAL A 141 11.57 14.09 9.73
CA VAL A 141 10.52 13.08 9.59
C VAL A 141 9.23 13.49 10.30
N ILE A 142 8.11 13.38 9.59
CA ILE A 142 6.75 13.28 10.14
C ILE A 142 6.44 11.77 10.21
N ALA A 143 6.26 11.23 11.40
CA ALA A 143 6.06 9.79 11.60
C ALA A 143 4.57 9.45 11.70
N ARG A 144 4.05 8.51 10.89
CA ARG A 144 2.63 8.15 10.81
C ARG A 144 2.39 6.64 11.08
N PRO A 145 2.56 6.12 12.30
CA PRO A 145 2.46 4.67 12.57
C PRO A 145 1.03 4.13 12.70
N GLY A 146 0.01 4.92 12.40
CA GLY A 146 -1.39 4.49 12.39
C GLY A 146 -2.07 4.53 13.77
N PRO A 147 -2.73 3.45 14.24
CA PRO A 147 -2.58 2.05 13.82
C PRO A 147 -3.15 1.68 12.44
N TYR A 148 -4.14 2.44 11.95
CA TYR A 148 -4.61 2.38 10.57
C TYR A 148 -3.83 3.37 9.70
N ILE A 149 -3.45 3.01 8.47
CA ILE A 149 -2.70 3.90 7.56
C ILE A 149 -3.32 4.07 6.17
N ASN A 150 -4.36 3.31 5.82
CA ASN A 150 -4.95 3.29 4.47
C ASN A 150 -3.93 2.91 3.37
N ALA A 151 -3.21 3.90 2.84
CA ALA A 151 -2.06 3.78 1.94
C ALA A 151 -2.23 2.87 0.70
N GLU A 152 -3.45 2.49 0.33
CA GLU A 152 -3.79 1.49 -0.68
C GLU A 152 -3.03 0.15 -0.49
N THR A 153 -2.77 -0.22 0.78
CA THR A 153 -2.04 -1.44 1.20
C THR A 153 -3.01 -2.50 1.78
N ASP A 154 -2.58 -3.76 1.88
CA ASP A 154 -3.40 -4.87 2.43
C ASP A 154 -3.99 -4.51 3.81
N GLY A 155 -5.29 -4.73 3.99
CA GLY A 155 -6.05 -4.37 5.20
C GLY A 155 -6.02 -2.87 5.57
N GLY A 156 -5.56 -1.99 4.68
CA GLY A 156 -5.20 -0.60 5.00
C GLY A 156 -4.05 -0.47 6.03
N GLY A 157 -3.20 -1.50 6.11
CA GLY A 157 -2.09 -1.66 7.03
C GLY A 157 -2.38 -2.59 8.21
N PHE A 158 -3.62 -3.03 8.41
CA PHE A 158 -3.94 -4.01 9.46
C PHE A 158 -3.45 -5.42 9.08
N PRO A 159 -2.76 -6.14 10.00
CA PRO A 159 -2.38 -7.53 9.76
C PRO A 159 -3.56 -8.44 9.47
N GLY A 160 -3.41 -9.39 8.54
CA GLY A 160 -4.52 -10.28 8.14
C GLY A 160 -5.17 -11.11 9.27
N TRP A 161 -4.46 -11.35 10.39
CA TRP A 161 -5.05 -11.99 11.58
C TRP A 161 -6.04 -11.09 12.35
N LEU A 162 -6.02 -9.77 12.12
CA LEU A 162 -6.92 -8.80 12.74
C LEU A 162 -8.37 -8.96 12.24
N THR A 163 -8.55 -9.52 11.04
CA THR A 163 -9.86 -9.92 10.49
C THR A 163 -10.69 -10.81 11.42
N GLN A 164 -10.03 -11.54 12.34
CA GLN A 164 -10.67 -12.45 13.29
C GLN A 164 -11.12 -11.77 14.60
N GLN A 165 -10.94 -10.46 14.75
CA GLN A 165 -11.39 -9.68 15.90
C GLN A 165 -12.89 -9.37 15.86
N LYS A 166 -13.53 -9.36 17.03
CA LYS A 166 -14.98 -9.16 17.19
C LYS A 166 -15.36 -7.72 17.42
N GLY A 167 -14.47 -6.93 18.02
CA GLY A 167 -14.61 -5.48 18.10
C GLY A 167 -14.48 -4.84 16.73
N LYS A 168 -15.33 -3.84 16.46
CA LYS A 168 -15.24 -2.97 15.27
C LYS A 168 -13.90 -2.24 15.29
N ALA A 169 -13.13 -2.31 14.21
CA ALA A 169 -11.84 -1.62 14.13
C ALA A 169 -12.04 -0.10 14.20
N ARG A 170 -10.98 0.60 14.60
CA ARG A 170 -10.93 2.08 14.71
C ARG A 170 -12.01 2.64 15.65
N THR A 171 -12.25 1.96 16.77
CA THR A 171 -13.17 2.34 17.86
C THR A 171 -12.54 2.05 19.24
N THR A 172 -13.24 2.35 20.33
CA THR A 172 -12.81 1.93 21.69
C THR A 172 -12.98 0.43 22.00
N ALA A 173 -13.31 -0.41 21.00
CA ALA A 173 -13.57 -1.84 21.20
C ALA A 173 -12.37 -2.58 21.86
N PRO A 174 -12.55 -3.29 23.00
CA PRO A 174 -11.40 -3.71 23.83
C PRO A 174 -10.41 -4.70 23.21
N ASP A 175 -10.82 -5.54 22.26
CA ASP A 175 -9.93 -6.47 21.55
C ASP A 175 -9.14 -5.79 20.43
N TYR A 176 -9.76 -4.87 19.70
CA TYR A 176 -9.07 -3.98 18.75
C TYR A 176 -8.06 -3.08 19.46
N LEU A 177 -8.51 -2.34 20.48
CA LEU A 177 -7.69 -1.35 21.17
C LEU A 177 -6.47 -1.98 21.86
N ALA A 178 -6.60 -3.21 22.37
CA ALA A 178 -5.47 -3.95 22.94
C ALA A 178 -4.42 -4.37 21.90
N ALA A 179 -4.82 -4.67 20.65
CA ALA A 179 -3.90 -4.98 19.56
C ALA A 179 -3.20 -3.72 19.02
N ALA A 180 -3.96 -2.63 18.85
CA ALA A 180 -3.44 -1.30 18.55
C ALA A 180 -2.41 -0.83 19.60
N ASP A 181 -2.74 -0.95 20.89
CA ASP A 181 -1.82 -0.64 21.99
C ASP A 181 -0.54 -1.50 21.92
N GLU A 182 -0.63 -2.79 21.56
CA GLU A 182 0.56 -3.64 21.44
C GLU A 182 1.44 -3.24 20.25
N TRP A 183 0.87 -2.86 19.10
CA TRP A 183 1.62 -2.35 17.94
C TRP A 183 2.39 -1.07 18.29
N LEU A 184 1.69 -0.05 18.81
CA LEU A 184 2.30 1.21 19.24
C LEU A 184 3.40 0.96 20.28
N SER A 185 3.19 0.02 21.22
CA SER A 185 4.21 -0.44 22.18
C SER A 185 5.48 -1.03 21.56
N LYS A 186 5.52 -1.32 20.26
CA LYS A 186 6.74 -1.74 19.53
C LYS A 186 7.36 -0.59 18.74
N ILE A 187 6.55 0.14 17.98
CA ILE A 187 7.03 1.15 17.01
C ILE A 187 7.34 2.48 17.68
N ASP A 188 6.54 2.94 18.65
CA ASP A 188 6.74 4.23 19.32
C ASP A 188 8.06 4.29 20.10
N PRO A 189 8.49 3.24 20.84
CA PRO A 189 9.81 3.22 21.44
C PRO A 189 10.97 3.30 20.43
N ILE A 190 10.74 2.99 19.13
CA ILE A 190 11.72 3.20 18.05
C ILE A 190 11.67 4.67 17.62
N ILE A 191 10.51 5.16 17.17
CA ILE A 191 10.31 6.56 16.75
C ILE A 191 10.81 7.53 17.83
N ALA A 192 10.54 7.23 19.10
CA ALA A 192 10.93 8.05 20.24
C ALA A 192 12.45 8.28 20.34
N ARG A 193 13.28 7.28 20.01
CA ARG A 193 14.77 7.43 19.99
C ARG A 193 15.25 8.39 18.90
N HIS A 194 14.50 8.45 17.81
CA HIS A 194 14.80 9.22 16.61
C HIS A 194 14.17 10.62 16.60
N GLN A 195 13.55 11.05 17.69
CA GLN A 195 13.11 12.43 17.87
C GLN A 195 14.28 13.41 17.89
N LEU A 196 14.10 14.55 17.21
CA LEU A 196 15.02 15.68 17.26
C LEU A 196 15.16 16.25 18.69
N THR A 197 14.14 16.07 19.55
CA THR A 197 14.16 16.44 20.97
C THR A 197 15.20 15.69 21.79
N ASN A 198 15.57 14.46 21.40
CA ASN A 198 16.66 13.71 22.01
C ASN A 198 18.05 14.09 21.46
N GLY A 199 18.10 14.92 20.41
CA GLY A 199 19.34 15.34 19.76
C GLY A 199 20.07 14.23 19.00
N THR A 200 19.37 13.12 18.72
CA THR A 200 19.93 11.88 18.14
C THR A 200 19.26 11.41 16.86
N GLY A 201 18.11 11.96 16.45
CA GLY A 201 17.46 11.66 15.16
C GLY A 201 16.87 12.90 14.48
N SER A 202 15.90 12.72 13.57
CA SER A 202 15.28 13.81 12.80
C SER A 202 13.74 13.85 12.81
N VAL A 203 13.06 13.04 13.62
CA VAL A 203 11.58 13.10 13.78
C VAL A 203 11.19 14.42 14.48
N ILE A 204 10.25 15.16 13.88
CA ILE A 204 9.79 16.49 14.33
C ILE A 204 8.29 16.58 14.58
N ALA A 205 7.51 15.61 14.12
CA ALA A 205 6.08 15.50 14.33
C ALA A 205 5.67 14.02 14.27
N TYR A 206 4.53 13.69 14.87
CA TYR A 206 3.97 12.35 14.92
C TYR A 206 2.47 12.44 14.64
N GLN A 207 1.95 11.67 13.69
CA GLN A 207 0.52 11.61 13.41
C GLN A 207 -0.17 10.50 14.20
N VAL A 208 -1.31 10.83 14.79
CA VAL A 208 -2.23 9.88 15.43
C VAL A 208 -3.32 9.50 14.42
N GLU A 209 -3.51 8.20 14.15
CA GLU A 209 -4.49 7.67 13.18
C GLU A 209 -4.29 8.20 11.74
N ASN A 210 -5.23 7.86 10.85
CA ASN A 210 -5.22 8.29 9.46
C ASN A 210 -6.63 8.45 8.85
N GLU A 211 -6.99 9.65 8.38
CA GLU A 211 -8.29 9.94 7.74
C GLU A 211 -9.49 9.44 8.56
N TYR A 212 -9.40 9.51 9.88
CA TYR A 212 -10.51 9.25 10.77
C TYR A 212 -11.44 10.48 10.82
N TYR A 213 -12.70 10.31 10.41
CA TYR A 213 -13.68 11.41 10.31
C TYR A 213 -14.90 11.23 11.25
N GLN A 214 -14.83 10.31 12.21
CA GLN A 214 -15.93 9.94 13.09
C GLN A 214 -16.11 10.95 14.26
N ASP A 215 -16.72 12.12 13.99
CA ASP A 215 -17.13 13.14 14.98
C ASP A 215 -18.23 12.59 15.92
N THR A 216 -17.81 11.71 16.84
CA THR A 216 -18.67 11.00 17.78
C THR A 216 -17.99 10.91 19.16
N PRO A 217 -18.74 10.70 20.25
CA PRO A 217 -18.16 10.53 21.58
C PRO A 217 -17.20 9.34 21.70
N ASP A 218 -17.39 8.28 20.90
CA ASP A 218 -16.46 7.14 20.86
C ASP A 218 -15.19 7.48 20.06
N GLY A 219 -15.35 8.09 18.88
CA GLY A 219 -14.21 8.51 18.06
C GLY A 219 -13.30 9.51 18.75
N HIS A 220 -13.87 10.49 19.48
CA HIS A 220 -13.10 11.39 20.35
C HIS A 220 -12.36 10.64 21.48
N ALA A 221 -12.97 9.62 22.08
CA ALA A 221 -12.34 8.82 23.12
C ALA A 221 -11.22 7.91 22.56
N TYR A 222 -11.39 7.36 21.36
CA TYR A 222 -10.41 6.56 20.63
C TYR A 222 -9.18 7.40 20.24
N ILE A 223 -9.37 8.56 19.61
CA ILE A 223 -8.25 9.46 19.25
C ILE A 223 -7.52 9.99 20.50
N GLN A 224 -8.25 10.34 21.57
CA GLN A 224 -7.61 10.72 22.83
C GLN A 224 -6.80 9.56 23.45
N HIS A 225 -7.30 8.31 23.39
CA HIS A 225 -6.55 7.13 23.85
C HIS A 225 -5.27 6.94 23.06
N LEU A 226 -5.31 7.01 21.72
CA LEU A 226 -4.11 6.89 20.88
C LEU A 226 -3.11 8.02 21.12
N ALA A 227 -3.58 9.26 21.35
CA ALA A 227 -2.72 10.39 21.71
C ALA A 227 -2.05 10.16 23.08
N ASP A 228 -2.82 9.76 24.10
CA ASP A 228 -2.31 9.42 25.44
C ASP A 228 -1.32 8.23 25.38
N LYS A 229 -1.56 7.25 24.50
CA LYS A 229 -0.70 6.10 24.25
C LYS A 229 0.66 6.52 23.67
N ALA A 230 0.66 7.33 22.61
CA ALA A 230 1.89 7.87 22.03
C ALA A 230 2.70 8.70 23.06
N ARG A 231 2.01 9.51 23.90
CA ARG A 231 2.66 10.23 25.01
C ARG A 231 3.25 9.29 26.06
N ALA A 232 2.57 8.20 26.40
CA ALA A 232 3.04 7.22 27.38
C ALA A 232 4.28 6.45 26.92
N ASP A 233 4.39 6.13 25.63
CA ASP A 233 5.51 5.39 25.05
C ASP A 233 6.73 6.27 24.71
N GLY A 234 6.59 7.60 24.81
CA GLY A 234 7.70 8.55 24.81
C GLY A 234 7.72 9.57 23.66
N ILE A 235 6.60 9.76 22.95
CA ILE A 235 6.47 10.79 21.91
C ILE A 235 6.29 12.18 22.55
N THR A 236 7.27 13.05 22.30
CA THR A 236 7.43 14.40 22.86
C THR A 236 7.34 15.52 21.83
N VAL A 237 7.51 15.20 20.54
CA VAL A 237 7.22 16.11 19.41
C VAL A 237 5.71 16.41 19.31
N PRO A 238 5.29 17.47 18.61
CA PRO A 238 3.86 17.73 18.37
C PRO A 238 3.13 16.53 17.76
N LEU A 239 1.94 16.23 18.28
CA LEU A 239 0.99 15.30 17.70
C LEU A 239 0.16 16.00 16.63
N THR A 240 0.05 15.37 15.47
CA THR A 240 -0.73 15.85 14.33
C THR A 240 -1.87 14.88 14.01
N GLY A 241 -2.85 15.34 13.24
CA GLY A 241 -3.83 14.50 12.55
C GLY A 241 -3.94 14.93 11.09
N ASN A 242 -4.68 14.16 10.29
CA ASN A 242 -5.08 14.52 8.93
C ASN A 242 -6.61 14.44 8.80
N HIS A 243 -7.29 15.11 9.75
CA HIS A 243 -8.70 14.88 10.07
C HIS A 243 -9.58 16.10 9.80
N ASN A 244 -9.08 17.06 9.01
CA ASN A 244 -9.83 18.20 8.49
C ASN A 244 -10.61 19.00 9.56
N GLY A 245 -10.08 19.12 10.79
CA GLY A 245 -10.66 19.89 11.89
C GLY A 245 -11.37 19.10 12.99
N VAL A 246 -11.68 17.81 12.79
CA VAL A 246 -12.51 17.03 13.74
C VAL A 246 -11.85 16.91 15.11
N PHE A 247 -10.56 16.52 15.13
CA PHE A 247 -9.80 16.21 16.37
C PHE A 247 -8.83 17.32 16.80
N ALA A 248 -9.15 18.57 16.43
CA ALA A 248 -8.36 19.76 16.77
C ALA A 248 -8.37 20.15 18.27
N LYS A 249 -8.93 19.31 19.16
CA LYS A 249 -8.92 19.48 20.63
C LYS A 249 -7.98 18.49 21.32
N GLU A 250 -7.80 17.33 20.69
CA GLU A 250 -7.03 16.17 21.16
C GLU A 250 -5.57 16.21 20.69
N LEU A 251 -5.30 16.92 19.59
CA LEU A 251 -4.01 16.97 18.88
C LEU A 251 -3.40 18.39 18.89
N ASP A 252 -2.07 18.49 18.84
CA ASP A 252 -1.37 19.79 18.94
C ASP A 252 -1.54 20.64 17.66
N ILE A 253 -1.53 19.99 16.49
CA ILE A 253 -1.70 20.62 15.17
C ILE A 253 -2.72 19.80 14.37
N ASP A 254 -3.82 20.43 13.98
CA ASP A 254 -4.75 19.84 13.02
C ASP A 254 -4.20 19.94 11.59
N GLY A 255 -4.49 18.93 10.77
CA GLY A 255 -4.00 18.80 9.40
C GLY A 255 -5.15 18.49 8.44
N HIS A 256 -5.05 19.07 7.24
CA HIS A 256 -6.05 18.99 6.19
C HIS A 256 -5.54 18.21 4.98
N ASP A 257 -6.40 17.35 4.43
CA ASP A 257 -6.09 16.53 3.26
C ASP A 257 -6.90 16.98 2.04
N SER A 258 -6.27 16.96 0.87
CA SER A 258 -6.90 17.44 -0.35
C SER A 258 -6.31 16.86 -1.64
N TYR A 259 -7.17 16.12 -2.33
CA TYR A 259 -6.96 15.62 -3.68
C TYR A 259 -7.87 16.36 -4.67
N PRO A 260 -7.57 17.63 -5.04
CA PRO A 260 -8.49 18.49 -5.76
C PRO A 260 -8.83 18.04 -7.18
N GLN A 261 -8.06 17.11 -7.77
CA GLN A 261 -8.40 16.49 -9.07
C GLN A 261 -9.18 15.17 -8.91
N GLY A 262 -9.25 14.62 -7.70
CA GLY A 262 -9.64 13.24 -7.43
C GLY A 262 -8.63 12.25 -8.03
N PHE A 263 -9.03 10.97 -8.10
CA PHE A 263 -8.16 9.85 -8.48
C PHE A 263 -8.46 9.24 -9.86
N ASN A 264 -9.42 9.82 -10.62
CA ASN A 264 -9.78 9.27 -11.93
C ASN A 264 -8.93 9.89 -13.06
N CYS A 265 -7.77 9.28 -13.32
CA CYS A 265 -6.83 9.72 -14.36
C CYS A 265 -7.34 9.55 -15.81
N SER A 266 -8.60 9.18 -16.06
CA SER A 266 -9.09 8.88 -17.41
C SER A 266 -9.13 10.09 -18.35
N SER A 267 -9.28 11.30 -17.81
CA SER A 267 -9.42 12.58 -18.55
C SER A 267 -8.40 13.65 -18.08
N PRO A 268 -7.09 13.41 -18.24
CA PRO A 268 -6.03 14.24 -17.66
C PRO A 268 -5.97 15.68 -18.20
N ASP A 269 -6.51 15.91 -19.40
CA ASP A 269 -6.49 17.21 -20.06
C ASP A 269 -7.33 18.31 -19.38
N LYS A 270 -8.13 17.99 -18.35
CA LYS A 270 -9.00 18.91 -17.61
C LYS A 270 -8.76 18.81 -16.10
N TRP A 271 -8.55 19.95 -15.45
CA TRP A 271 -8.49 20.09 -14.00
C TRP A 271 -9.87 20.44 -13.42
N SER A 272 -10.18 19.92 -12.24
CA SER A 272 -11.43 20.12 -11.51
C SER A 272 -11.48 21.45 -10.75
N GLY A 273 -10.32 22.01 -10.39
CA GLY A 273 -10.20 23.29 -9.69
C GLY A 273 -8.95 23.36 -8.82
N LEU A 274 -8.82 24.47 -8.07
CA LEU A 274 -7.84 24.66 -7.00
C LEU A 274 -8.56 25.34 -5.80
N PRO A 275 -8.68 24.68 -4.63
CA PRO A 275 -9.40 25.23 -3.47
C PRO A 275 -8.62 26.35 -2.77
N ASP A 276 -9.29 27.11 -1.88
CA ASP A 276 -8.65 28.12 -1.03
C ASP A 276 -8.69 27.69 0.45
N PHE A 277 -7.53 27.30 0.98
CA PHE A 277 -7.38 26.83 2.36
C PHE A 277 -7.30 27.96 3.40
N SER A 278 -7.48 29.23 3.02
CA SER A 278 -7.41 30.36 3.98
C SER A 278 -8.44 30.25 5.12
N GLY A 279 -9.56 29.54 4.88
CA GLY A 279 -10.58 29.25 5.89
C GLY A 279 -10.32 28.01 6.76
N ALA A 280 -9.33 27.18 6.40
CA ALA A 280 -8.95 25.96 7.11
C ALA A 280 -7.92 26.21 8.23
N LYS A 281 -7.48 27.46 8.43
CA LYS A 281 -6.46 27.79 9.43
C LYS A 281 -7.04 27.86 10.84
N THR A 282 -6.80 26.83 11.65
CA THR A 282 -7.06 26.86 13.10
C THR A 282 -6.19 27.91 13.82
N ALA A 283 -6.75 28.54 14.86
CA ALA A 283 -6.07 29.58 15.63
C ALA A 283 -5.07 28.99 16.64
N GLY A 284 -3.84 29.51 16.68
CA GLY A 284 -2.73 28.97 17.47
C GLY A 284 -1.93 27.85 16.78
N GLN A 285 -2.38 27.41 15.61
CA GLN A 285 -1.76 26.35 14.81
C GLN A 285 -1.30 26.89 13.44
N PRO A 286 -0.25 26.29 12.83
CA PRO A 286 0.05 26.50 11.42
C PRO A 286 -1.07 25.91 10.54
N LEU A 287 -1.24 26.44 9.32
CA LEU A 287 -2.01 25.73 8.31
C LEU A 287 -1.15 24.59 7.76
N PHE A 288 -1.53 23.36 8.11
CA PHE A 288 -0.90 22.12 7.67
C PHE A 288 -1.76 21.41 6.64
N LEU A 289 -1.19 21.15 5.46
CA LEU A 289 -1.73 20.21 4.49
C LEU A 289 -0.97 18.89 4.67
N ALA A 290 -1.64 17.88 5.25
CA ALA A 290 -1.00 16.63 5.70
C ALA A 290 -0.90 15.59 4.56
N GLU A 291 -1.87 15.57 3.67
CA GLU A 291 -1.76 14.99 2.33
C GLU A 291 -2.30 15.98 1.28
N PHE A 292 -1.40 16.53 0.46
CA PHE A 292 -1.77 17.27 -0.73
C PHE A 292 -1.33 16.53 -1.99
N GLN A 293 -2.13 16.63 -3.05
CA GLN A 293 -1.96 15.85 -4.28
C GLN A 293 -0.60 16.06 -4.97
N GLY A 294 0.26 15.03 -4.91
CA GLY A 294 1.45 14.84 -5.74
C GLY A 294 1.27 13.78 -6.84
N GLY A 295 0.05 13.25 -7.01
CA GLY A 295 -0.26 12.20 -7.98
C GLY A 295 -1.66 11.60 -7.86
N SER A 296 -1.80 10.33 -8.19
CA SER A 296 -3.00 9.53 -7.98
C SER A 296 -2.66 8.03 -7.98
N PHE A 297 -3.36 7.25 -7.16
CA PHE A 297 -3.43 5.80 -7.34
C PHE A 297 -4.15 5.44 -8.66
N ASP A 298 -3.97 4.21 -9.14
CA ASP A 298 -4.65 3.69 -10.34
C ASP A 298 -5.07 2.23 -10.11
N PRO A 299 -6.37 1.87 -10.24
CA PRO A 299 -6.86 0.54 -9.91
C PRO A 299 -6.70 -0.47 -11.06
N TRP A 300 -6.95 -1.75 -10.78
CA TRP A 300 -7.11 -2.77 -11.83
C TRP A 300 -8.17 -2.36 -12.87
N GLY A 301 -7.83 -2.52 -14.15
CA GLY A 301 -8.58 -2.01 -15.30
C GLY A 301 -8.42 -0.49 -15.57
N GLY A 302 -7.56 0.19 -14.81
CA GLY A 302 -7.41 1.65 -14.82
C GLY A 302 -6.71 2.28 -16.04
N PRO A 303 -6.77 3.61 -16.16
CA PRO A 303 -6.11 4.40 -17.21
C PRO A 303 -4.58 4.28 -17.32
N GLY A 304 -3.87 3.83 -16.29
CA GLY A 304 -2.39 3.75 -16.23
C GLY A 304 -1.73 5.02 -15.68
N TYR A 305 -0.70 4.85 -14.84
CA TYR A 305 -0.01 5.97 -14.17
C TYR A 305 0.57 7.06 -15.09
N ASP A 306 0.87 6.76 -16.36
CA ASP A 306 1.25 7.79 -17.34
C ASP A 306 0.19 8.88 -17.50
N LYS A 307 -1.10 8.52 -17.43
CA LYS A 307 -2.20 9.50 -17.43
C LYS A 307 -2.34 10.20 -16.08
N CYS A 308 -2.06 9.53 -14.96
CA CYS A 308 -2.06 10.17 -13.63
C CYS A 308 -0.98 11.26 -13.55
N ARG A 309 0.21 10.97 -14.11
CA ARG A 309 1.32 11.91 -14.26
C ARG A 309 1.01 13.06 -15.23
N GLN A 310 0.10 12.88 -16.18
CA GLN A 310 -0.44 13.94 -17.06
C GLN A 310 -1.53 14.78 -16.36
N LEU A 311 -2.37 14.18 -15.50
CA LEU A 311 -3.38 14.92 -14.73
C LEU A 311 -2.71 15.86 -13.70
N THR A 312 -1.65 15.37 -13.07
CA THR A 312 -0.85 16.03 -12.02
C THR A 312 0.57 16.33 -12.53
N ASP A 313 0.63 17.03 -13.65
CA ASP A 313 1.87 17.44 -14.31
C ASP A 313 2.61 18.58 -13.57
N GLY A 314 3.78 18.96 -14.08
CA GLY A 314 4.62 20.00 -13.46
C GLY A 314 4.00 21.40 -13.48
N ASP A 315 2.98 21.65 -14.31
CA ASP A 315 2.21 22.89 -14.34
C ASP A 315 1.07 22.85 -13.31
N PHE A 316 0.40 21.70 -13.13
CA PHE A 316 -0.57 21.48 -12.06
C PHE A 316 0.05 21.74 -10.70
N GLU A 317 1.17 21.09 -10.40
CA GLU A 317 1.81 21.19 -9.09
C GLU A 317 2.30 22.62 -8.83
N LYS A 318 2.83 23.31 -9.84
CA LYS A 318 3.18 24.73 -9.73
C LYS A 318 1.97 25.58 -9.35
N ALA A 319 0.88 25.47 -10.12
CA ALA A 319 -0.33 26.27 -9.89
C ALA A 319 -1.03 25.92 -8.56
N ALA A 320 -0.99 24.66 -8.15
CA ALA A 320 -1.59 24.18 -6.91
C ALA A 320 -0.76 24.58 -5.68
N TYR A 321 0.55 24.34 -5.68
CA TYR A 321 1.38 24.54 -4.50
C TYR A 321 1.65 26.03 -4.22
N GLU A 322 1.74 26.86 -5.28
CA GLU A 322 1.69 28.32 -5.13
C GLU A 322 0.35 28.80 -4.58
N ASN A 323 -0.77 28.18 -4.98
CA ASN A 323 -2.09 28.51 -4.45
C ASN A 323 -2.23 28.10 -2.96
N ASN A 324 -1.57 27.03 -2.52
CA ASN A 324 -1.47 26.65 -1.11
C ASN A 324 -0.65 27.67 -0.32
N ILE A 325 0.50 28.11 -0.86
CA ILE A 325 1.30 29.22 -0.30
C ILE A 325 0.47 30.50 -0.21
N ALA A 326 -0.32 30.84 -1.24
CA ALA A 326 -1.21 32.00 -1.23
C ALA A 326 -2.35 31.89 -0.19
N SER A 327 -2.76 30.66 0.14
CA SER A 327 -3.70 30.37 1.23
C SER A 327 -3.05 30.50 2.62
N GLY A 328 -1.73 30.40 2.69
CA GLY A 328 -0.92 30.59 3.90
C GLY A 328 -0.38 29.29 4.51
N ALA A 329 -0.35 28.19 3.74
CA ALA A 329 0.16 26.91 4.20
C ALA A 329 1.67 26.95 4.38
N THR A 330 2.13 26.78 5.63
CA THR A 330 3.54 26.74 6.02
C THR A 330 4.02 25.33 6.37
N MET A 331 3.09 24.37 6.51
CA MET A 331 3.39 22.95 6.49
C MET A 331 2.63 22.32 5.32
N GLN A 332 3.34 21.67 4.40
CA GLN A 332 2.75 20.96 3.27
C GLN A 332 3.49 19.64 3.07
N ASN A 333 2.75 18.56 2.84
CA ASN A 333 3.27 17.25 2.52
C ASN A 333 2.61 16.75 1.23
N PHE A 334 3.43 16.38 0.23
CA PHE A 334 2.94 15.96 -1.08
C PHE A 334 2.92 14.44 -1.18
N TYR A 335 1.71 13.90 -1.36
CA TYR A 335 1.43 12.48 -1.40
C TYR A 335 1.18 12.08 -2.87
N MET A 336 2.01 11.24 -3.50
CA MET A 336 3.31 10.70 -3.10
C MET A 336 4.48 11.52 -3.67
N ALA A 337 5.61 11.60 -2.95
CA ALA A 337 6.88 12.06 -3.53
C ALA A 337 7.68 10.90 -4.16
N TYR A 338 7.60 9.71 -3.55
CA TYR A 338 7.97 8.43 -4.17
C TYR A 338 7.05 7.33 -3.63
N GLY A 339 6.26 6.70 -4.52
CA GLY A 339 5.36 5.62 -4.14
C GLY A 339 6.00 4.23 -4.13
N GLY A 340 6.73 3.87 -5.20
CA GLY A 340 7.44 2.58 -5.31
C GLY A 340 6.58 1.43 -5.82
N THR A 341 6.80 0.22 -5.30
CA THR A 341 6.14 -1.02 -5.77
C THR A 341 5.39 -1.70 -4.62
N SER A 342 4.09 -1.96 -4.81
CA SER A 342 3.31 -2.89 -3.98
C SER A 342 3.65 -4.33 -4.38
N TRP A 343 4.84 -4.79 -3.97
CA TRP A 343 5.35 -6.13 -4.25
C TRP A 343 4.68 -7.19 -3.35
N GLY A 344 4.72 -8.46 -3.75
CA GLY A 344 3.95 -9.51 -3.08
C GLY A 344 2.46 -9.23 -3.11
N TRP A 345 1.80 -9.54 -2.00
CA TRP A 345 0.37 -9.30 -1.76
C TRP A 345 0.09 -7.97 -1.03
N LEU A 346 1.01 -6.99 -1.09
CA LEU A 346 0.79 -5.62 -0.58
C LEU A 346 -0.38 -4.82 -1.22
N PRO A 347 -0.78 -4.97 -2.50
CA PRO A 347 -1.75 -4.03 -3.10
C PRO A 347 -3.19 -4.35 -2.70
N SER A 348 -3.89 -3.39 -2.07
CA SER A 348 -5.34 -3.50 -1.81
C SER A 348 -6.12 -3.54 -3.14
N PRO A 349 -6.96 -4.57 -3.38
CA PRO A 349 -7.32 -4.96 -4.75
C PRO A 349 -8.34 -4.02 -5.40
N SER A 350 -9.21 -3.35 -4.64
CA SER A 350 -10.10 -2.35 -5.24
C SER A 350 -9.39 -1.06 -5.64
N ALA A 351 -8.27 -0.73 -4.99
CA ALA A 351 -7.56 0.54 -5.15
C ALA A 351 -6.36 0.51 -6.12
N VAL A 352 -5.51 -0.53 -6.09
CA VAL A 352 -4.24 -0.55 -6.85
C VAL A 352 -3.84 -1.94 -7.37
N TYR A 353 -3.01 -1.94 -8.42
CA TYR A 353 -2.20 -3.08 -8.85
C TYR A 353 -0.78 -3.01 -8.24
N SER A 354 0.14 -3.89 -8.68
CA SER A 354 1.47 -4.03 -8.05
C SER A 354 2.41 -2.83 -8.21
N SER A 355 2.23 -1.97 -9.23
CA SER A 355 2.94 -0.69 -9.29
C SER A 355 2.25 0.34 -8.40
N TYR A 356 3.04 1.12 -7.69
CA TYR A 356 2.61 2.32 -6.97
C TYR A 356 3.45 3.53 -7.43
N ASP A 357 3.70 3.66 -8.73
CA ASP A 357 4.36 4.84 -9.32
C ASP A 357 3.62 6.14 -8.97
N TYR A 358 2.29 6.08 -8.83
CA TYR A 358 1.41 7.16 -8.39
C TYR A 358 1.41 8.38 -9.34
N GLY A 359 2.17 8.38 -10.44
CA GLY A 359 2.51 9.62 -11.16
C GLY A 359 3.40 10.56 -10.32
N ALA A 360 4.11 10.04 -9.32
CA ALA A 360 4.95 10.78 -8.39
C ALA A 360 6.14 11.50 -9.08
N PRO A 361 6.75 12.51 -8.44
CA PRO A 361 7.89 13.24 -9.01
C PRO A 361 9.17 12.38 -9.09
N ILE A 362 9.34 11.44 -8.17
CA ILE A 362 10.30 10.34 -8.29
C ILE A 362 9.50 9.10 -8.72
N GLN A 363 9.71 8.63 -9.95
CA GLN A 363 9.01 7.47 -10.52
C GLN A 363 9.34 6.16 -9.78
N GLU A 364 8.55 5.11 -9.95
CA GLU A 364 8.71 3.80 -9.29
C GLU A 364 10.13 3.21 -9.44
N ASP A 365 10.73 3.34 -10.62
CA ASP A 365 12.09 2.88 -10.94
C ASP A 365 13.21 3.79 -10.36
N ARG A 366 12.79 4.91 -9.75
CA ARG A 366 13.53 6.02 -9.14
C ARG A 366 14.11 7.04 -10.13
N GLN A 367 13.65 7.10 -11.39
CA GLN A 367 13.99 8.20 -12.30
C GLN A 367 13.25 9.50 -11.95
N LEU A 368 13.78 10.62 -12.44
CA LEU A 368 13.32 11.98 -12.11
C LEU A 368 12.58 12.61 -13.30
N GLY A 369 11.34 13.06 -13.08
CA GLY A 369 10.52 13.70 -14.11
C GLY A 369 10.64 15.23 -14.17
N GLU A 370 9.88 15.85 -15.08
CA GLU A 370 9.71 17.31 -15.17
C GLU A 370 9.18 17.90 -13.86
N LYS A 371 8.17 17.27 -13.27
CA LYS A 371 7.50 17.73 -12.05
C LYS A 371 8.41 17.82 -10.81
N TYR A 372 9.39 16.91 -10.68
CA TYR A 372 10.47 17.00 -9.69
C TYR A 372 11.33 18.28 -9.82
N LEU A 373 11.38 18.89 -11.01
CA LEU A 373 12.06 20.17 -11.23
C LEU A 373 11.17 21.36 -10.79
N THR A 374 9.83 21.23 -10.83
CA THR A 374 8.91 22.15 -10.15
C THR A 374 9.10 22.09 -8.63
N ASP A 375 9.10 20.89 -8.03
CA ASP A 375 9.41 20.69 -6.61
C ASP A 375 10.72 21.36 -6.20
N LYS A 376 11.78 21.13 -6.98
CA LYS A 376 13.11 21.70 -6.71
C LYS A 376 13.10 23.23 -6.71
N ARG A 377 12.43 23.86 -7.69
CA ARG A 377 12.34 25.31 -7.80
C ARG A 377 11.57 25.91 -6.62
N LEU A 378 10.41 25.36 -6.29
CA LEU A 378 9.58 25.83 -5.18
C LEU A 378 10.19 25.51 -3.80
N GLY A 379 10.71 24.30 -3.58
CA GLY A 379 11.34 23.91 -2.33
C GLY A 379 12.61 24.72 -1.99
N TYR A 380 13.41 25.10 -3.00
CA TYR A 380 14.54 26.03 -2.80
C TYR A 380 14.08 27.45 -2.47
N LEU A 381 12.99 27.92 -3.08
CA LEU A 381 12.35 29.20 -2.75
C LEU A 381 11.85 29.21 -1.30
N VAL A 382 11.05 28.21 -0.92
CA VAL A 382 10.44 28.08 0.42
C VAL A 382 11.49 27.96 1.53
N GLN A 383 12.64 27.36 1.25
CA GLN A 383 13.80 27.29 2.16
C GLN A 383 14.68 28.56 2.14
N SER A 384 14.61 29.40 1.11
CA SER A 384 15.36 30.67 1.03
C SER A 384 14.60 31.84 1.65
N LEU A 385 13.30 31.95 1.36
CA LEU A 385 12.47 33.10 1.69
C LEU A 385 11.83 32.95 3.08
N ALA A 386 12.68 33.01 4.12
CA ALA A 386 12.27 32.89 5.52
C ALA A 386 11.03 33.71 5.94
N PRO A 387 10.77 34.94 5.41
CA PRO A 387 9.56 35.71 5.73
C PRO A 387 8.23 35.01 5.39
N MET A 388 8.22 34.00 4.52
CA MET A 388 7.04 33.17 4.20
C MET A 388 6.41 32.53 5.44
N THR A 389 7.21 32.20 6.46
CA THR A 389 6.79 31.52 7.71
C THR A 389 5.77 32.30 8.55
N LYS A 390 5.53 33.58 8.23
CA LYS A 390 4.56 34.44 8.91
C LYS A 390 4.02 35.47 7.92
N THR A 391 2.89 35.16 7.26
CA THR A 391 2.29 36.09 6.27
C THR A 391 0.77 36.18 6.40
N GLU A 392 0.26 37.40 6.22
CA GLU A 392 -1.17 37.76 6.28
C GLU A 392 -1.69 38.08 4.87
N PRO A 393 -2.98 37.81 4.54
CA PRO A 393 -3.55 38.16 3.24
C PRO A 393 -3.55 39.67 2.99
N LEU A 394 -3.20 40.10 1.78
CA LEU A 394 -3.18 41.50 1.36
C LEU A 394 -4.19 41.76 0.24
N THR A 395 -5.06 42.77 0.39
CA THR A 395 -5.94 43.22 -0.69
C THR A 395 -5.23 44.23 -1.58
N ALA A 396 -4.98 43.86 -2.83
CA ALA A 396 -4.34 44.70 -3.84
C ALA A 396 -5.27 44.97 -5.04
N ALA A 397 -4.87 45.92 -5.90
CA ALA A 397 -5.55 46.15 -7.17
C ALA A 397 -5.38 44.95 -8.12
N ALA A 398 -6.47 44.57 -8.79
CA ALA A 398 -6.48 43.48 -9.76
C ALA A 398 -5.51 43.74 -10.94
N PRO A 399 -5.00 42.69 -11.61
CA PRO A 399 -4.23 42.83 -12.85
C PRO A 399 -5.04 43.55 -13.94
N GLU A 400 -4.34 44.20 -14.87
CA GLU A 400 -4.94 44.90 -16.02
C GLU A 400 -5.79 43.96 -16.90
N ASN A 401 -5.35 42.72 -17.05
CA ASN A 401 -6.04 41.71 -17.85
C ASN A 401 -7.02 40.95 -16.97
N SER A 402 -8.31 41.02 -17.33
CA SER A 402 -9.40 40.44 -16.55
C SER A 402 -9.46 38.90 -16.58
N ALA A 403 -8.71 38.22 -17.46
CA ALA A 403 -8.53 36.76 -17.42
C ALA A 403 -7.60 36.32 -16.28
N VAL A 404 -6.63 37.17 -15.92
CA VAL A 404 -5.63 36.92 -14.89
C VAL A 404 -6.15 37.36 -13.50
N GLN A 405 -5.69 36.71 -12.45
CA GLN A 405 -5.87 37.10 -11.06
C GLN A 405 -4.55 37.09 -10.28
N ARG A 406 -4.55 37.76 -9.13
CA ARG A 406 -3.48 37.74 -8.14
C ARG A 406 -4.01 37.31 -6.78
N ARG A 407 -3.20 36.63 -5.98
CA ARG A 407 -3.39 36.47 -4.54
C ARG A 407 -2.13 36.95 -3.83
N ASP A 408 -2.27 37.96 -2.97
CA ASP A 408 -1.14 38.57 -2.28
C ASP A 408 -1.11 38.17 -0.80
N ARG A 409 0.08 37.92 -0.27
CA ARG A 409 0.34 37.82 1.16
C ARG A 409 1.52 38.69 1.57
N ARG A 410 1.52 39.21 2.79
CA ARG A 410 2.56 40.09 3.30
C ARG A 410 3.03 39.66 4.68
N ASN A 411 4.35 39.64 4.90
CA ASN A 411 4.93 39.51 6.23
C ASN A 411 4.71 40.82 7.01
N PRO A 412 4.08 40.79 8.20
CA PRO A 412 3.76 42.01 8.95
C PRO A 412 4.96 42.63 9.68
N ASP A 413 6.06 41.89 9.87
CA ASP A 413 7.23 42.30 10.65
C ASP A 413 8.27 43.03 9.80
N ASP A 414 8.55 42.55 8.58
CA ASP A 414 9.53 43.14 7.66
C ASP A 414 8.89 43.78 6.40
N GLY A 415 7.63 43.47 6.10
CA GLY A 415 6.89 44.03 4.97
C GLY A 415 7.07 43.30 3.63
N THR A 416 7.84 42.21 3.58
CA THR A 416 8.02 41.34 2.40
C THR A 416 6.67 40.88 1.86
N THR A 417 6.45 41.06 0.56
CA THR A 417 5.18 40.75 -0.10
C THR A 417 5.35 39.71 -1.19
N ILE A 418 4.52 38.67 -1.12
CA ILE A 418 4.40 37.56 -2.06
C ILE A 418 3.14 37.79 -2.89
N THR A 419 3.24 37.67 -4.21
CA THR A 419 2.12 37.83 -5.15
C THR A 419 2.09 36.63 -6.09
N VAL A 420 1.10 35.75 -5.92
CA VAL A 420 0.87 34.60 -6.80
C VAL A 420 -0.06 35.03 -7.93
N VAL A 421 0.37 34.85 -9.18
CA VAL A 421 -0.32 35.33 -10.39
C VAL A 421 -0.62 34.16 -11.33
N ARG A 422 -1.88 33.98 -11.70
CA ARG A 422 -2.35 32.92 -12.62
C ARG A 422 -3.67 33.27 -13.28
N HIS A 423 -4.10 32.50 -14.28
CA HIS A 423 -5.46 32.57 -14.82
C HIS A 423 -6.54 32.32 -13.75
N LYS A 424 -7.73 32.91 -13.97
CA LYS A 424 -8.92 32.69 -13.12
C LYS A 424 -9.49 31.30 -13.30
N ASP A 425 -9.77 30.91 -14.54
CA ASP A 425 -10.02 29.51 -14.89
C ASP A 425 -8.68 28.79 -14.95
N VAL A 426 -8.54 27.72 -14.16
CA VAL A 426 -7.34 26.88 -14.13
C VAL A 426 -7.23 25.97 -15.37
N ASN A 427 -8.26 25.92 -16.21
CA ASN A 427 -8.24 25.24 -17.50
C ASN A 427 -7.92 26.14 -18.68
N ASP A 428 -7.68 27.45 -18.46
CA ASP A 428 -7.31 28.32 -19.56
C ASP A 428 -5.94 27.93 -20.14
N LYS A 429 -5.90 27.73 -21.46
CA LYS A 429 -4.70 27.37 -22.22
C LYS A 429 -4.21 28.55 -23.09
N ALA A 430 -4.76 29.76 -22.90
CA ALA A 430 -4.31 30.98 -23.56
C ALA A 430 -2.99 31.51 -22.99
N LYS A 431 -2.17 32.14 -23.86
CA LYS A 431 -1.00 32.93 -23.46
C LYS A 431 -1.42 34.38 -23.31
N ASP A 432 -1.62 34.80 -22.07
CA ASP A 432 -2.05 36.15 -21.71
C ASP A 432 -0.88 37.04 -21.31
N THR A 433 -1.08 38.35 -21.44
CA THR A 433 -0.17 39.37 -20.92
C THR A 433 -0.93 40.33 -20.02
N THR A 434 -0.23 40.91 -19.04
CA THR A 434 -0.81 41.85 -18.09
C THR A 434 0.23 42.79 -17.46
N HIS A 435 -0.26 43.85 -16.82
CA HIS A 435 0.48 44.63 -15.84
C HIS A 435 -0.25 44.60 -14.49
N LEU A 436 0.50 44.73 -13.40
CA LEU A 436 -0.05 44.82 -12.05
C LEU A 436 0.81 45.74 -11.16
N ALA A 437 0.22 46.24 -10.07
CA ALA A 437 0.97 47.05 -9.10
C ALA A 437 1.83 46.17 -8.18
N LEU A 438 3.15 46.43 -8.10
CA LEU A 438 4.13 45.63 -7.35
C LEU A 438 5.27 46.52 -6.83
N GLY A 439 5.82 46.22 -5.64
CA GLY A 439 6.98 46.92 -5.09
C GLY A 439 6.83 48.44 -4.89
N GLY A 440 5.60 48.95 -4.80
CA GLY A 440 5.26 50.37 -4.74
C GLY A 440 5.05 51.07 -6.09
N TYR A 441 5.19 50.38 -7.22
CA TYR A 441 4.92 50.90 -8.56
C TYR A 441 3.49 50.54 -9.02
N PRO A 442 2.79 51.43 -9.76
CA PRO A 442 1.40 51.21 -10.14
C PRO A 442 1.21 50.27 -11.34
N SER A 443 2.27 50.07 -12.14
CA SER A 443 2.31 49.19 -13.31
C SER A 443 3.70 48.57 -13.38
N VAL A 444 3.74 47.24 -13.42
CA VAL A 444 4.94 46.42 -13.56
C VAL A 444 4.63 45.31 -14.59
N PRO A 445 5.50 45.06 -15.60
CA PRO A 445 6.74 45.78 -15.92
C PRO A 445 6.60 47.29 -16.17
N GLN A 446 7.72 48.01 -16.09
CA GLN A 446 7.87 49.44 -16.38
C GLN A 446 8.57 49.73 -17.72
N GLU A 447 9.26 48.76 -18.34
CA GLU A 447 9.90 48.95 -19.64
C GLU A 447 8.86 48.99 -20.79
N PRO A 448 8.76 50.08 -21.56
CA PRO A 448 7.75 50.21 -22.61
C PRO A 448 7.84 49.13 -23.69
N GLY A 449 6.77 48.34 -23.85
CA GLY A 449 6.69 47.26 -24.82
C GLY A 449 6.98 45.87 -24.27
N THR A 450 7.29 45.75 -22.97
CA THR A 450 7.31 44.47 -22.23
C THR A 450 6.00 44.25 -21.48
N ALA A 451 5.72 43.02 -21.04
CA ALA A 451 4.56 42.72 -20.17
C ALA A 451 4.77 41.45 -19.31
N LEU A 452 4.08 41.35 -18.17
CA LEU A 452 4.04 40.09 -17.41
C LEU A 452 3.22 39.07 -18.23
N THR A 453 3.89 38.03 -18.72
CA THR A 453 3.26 36.96 -19.51
C THR A 453 2.84 35.83 -18.59
N VAL A 454 1.58 35.40 -18.68
CA VAL A 454 1.08 34.17 -18.06
C VAL A 454 0.75 33.20 -19.19
N ASP A 455 1.54 32.14 -19.31
CA ASP A 455 1.25 31.06 -20.27
C ASP A 455 0.07 30.23 -19.77
N GLY A 456 -0.62 29.53 -20.68
CA GLY A 456 -1.77 28.70 -20.32
C GLY A 456 -1.40 27.66 -19.27
N ARG A 457 -2.21 27.55 -18.20
CA ARG A 457 -1.93 26.75 -16.98
C ARG A 457 -0.70 27.15 -16.15
N ASP A 458 0.04 28.21 -16.51
CA ASP A 458 1.15 28.73 -15.69
C ASP A 458 0.63 29.45 -14.44
N SER A 459 1.44 29.41 -13.38
CA SER A 459 1.34 30.30 -12.21
C SER A 459 2.70 30.94 -11.99
N LYS A 460 2.77 32.04 -11.23
CA LYS A 460 4.04 32.68 -10.87
C LYS A 460 4.00 33.22 -9.45
N LEU A 461 4.98 32.84 -8.63
CA LEU A 461 5.22 33.43 -7.32
C LEU A 461 6.21 34.59 -7.41
N LEU A 462 5.68 35.82 -7.42
CA LEU A 462 6.45 37.06 -7.47
C LEU A 462 6.79 37.56 -6.05
N VAL A 463 7.97 38.14 -5.88
CA VAL A 463 8.48 38.66 -4.59
C VAL A 463 8.75 40.16 -4.68
N SER A 464 8.32 40.92 -3.68
CA SER A 464 8.51 42.36 -3.58
C SER A 464 8.72 42.87 -2.15
N ASP A 465 9.28 44.08 -2.03
CA ASP A 465 9.65 44.73 -0.76
C ASP A 465 10.58 43.89 0.17
N TYR A 466 11.36 42.97 -0.40
CA TYR A 466 12.18 41.98 0.34
C TYR A 466 13.63 42.43 0.61
N ALA A 467 14.12 42.22 1.83
CA ALA A 467 15.52 42.36 2.21
C ALA A 467 16.30 41.06 1.89
N MET A 468 16.89 41.00 0.70
CA MET A 468 17.59 39.84 0.15
C MET A 468 19.09 39.90 0.48
N ASP A 469 19.51 39.24 1.56
CA ASP A 469 20.88 39.31 2.12
C ASP A 469 21.30 40.77 2.41
N HIS A 470 22.33 41.30 1.73
CA HIS A 470 22.77 42.70 1.88
C HIS A 470 22.10 43.64 0.84
N GLN A 471 21.12 43.15 0.08
CA GLN A 471 20.50 43.81 -1.07
C GLN A 471 19.02 44.08 -0.79
N GLN A 472 18.49 45.20 -1.28
CA GLN A 472 17.05 45.50 -1.14
C GLN A 472 16.34 45.24 -2.46
N LEU A 473 15.60 44.13 -2.55
CA LEU A 473 14.67 43.90 -3.66
C LEU A 473 13.46 44.83 -3.49
N ARG A 474 13.13 45.57 -4.55
CA ARG A 474 11.85 46.29 -4.65
C ARG A 474 10.78 45.37 -5.22
N TYR A 475 11.09 44.71 -6.32
CA TYR A 475 10.34 43.58 -6.87
C TYR A 475 11.15 42.84 -7.94
N SER A 476 10.67 41.66 -8.30
CA SER A 476 11.02 40.97 -9.55
C SER A 476 9.75 40.44 -10.23
N THR A 477 9.70 40.45 -11.56
CA THR A 477 8.72 39.68 -12.36
C THR A 477 9.21 38.27 -12.71
N SER A 478 10.50 38.00 -12.51
CA SER A 478 11.07 36.65 -12.48
C SER A 478 10.87 36.04 -11.09
N GLU A 479 10.70 34.73 -11.05
CA GLU A 479 10.52 33.94 -9.83
C GLU A 479 11.88 33.69 -9.15
N LEU A 480 11.92 33.66 -7.82
CA LEU A 480 13.16 33.51 -7.04
C LEU A 480 13.42 32.04 -6.73
N MET A 481 14.41 31.40 -7.36
CA MET A 481 14.75 30.00 -7.03
C MET A 481 15.53 29.91 -5.72
N THR A 482 16.55 30.75 -5.54
CA THR A 482 17.41 30.72 -4.35
C THR A 482 18.27 31.98 -4.26
N HIS A 483 18.67 32.37 -3.06
CA HIS A 483 19.74 33.35 -2.84
C HIS A 483 20.59 33.02 -1.59
N GLY A 484 21.61 33.83 -1.31
CA GLY A 484 22.44 33.76 -0.10
C GLY A 484 23.78 34.48 -0.27
N THR A 485 24.52 34.70 0.84
CA THR A 485 25.91 35.15 0.78
C THR A 485 26.88 33.99 0.45
N PHE A 486 27.55 34.07 -0.70
CA PHE A 486 28.59 33.13 -1.13
C PHE A 486 29.99 33.74 -1.02
N GLY A 487 30.64 33.54 0.13
CA GLY A 487 32.04 33.90 0.38
C GLY A 487 32.25 35.39 0.65
N GLN A 488 32.29 36.21 -0.39
CA GLN A 488 32.49 37.67 -0.32
C GLN A 488 31.50 38.45 -1.20
N ARG A 489 30.48 37.77 -1.73
CA ARG A 489 29.41 38.34 -2.56
C ARG A 489 28.09 37.69 -2.17
N ASP A 490 26.98 38.37 -2.40
CA ASP A 490 25.68 37.72 -2.45
C ASP A 490 25.48 37.09 -3.84
N VAL A 491 24.67 36.05 -3.93
CA VAL A 491 24.25 35.44 -5.19
C VAL A 491 22.75 35.19 -5.12
N ALA A 492 22.02 35.58 -6.17
CA ALA A 492 20.61 35.25 -6.32
C ALA A 492 20.37 34.65 -7.70
N LEU A 493 19.52 33.63 -7.78
CA LEU A 493 19.07 32.99 -9.02
C LEU A 493 17.57 33.25 -9.19
N LEU A 494 17.24 34.05 -10.20
CA LEU A 494 15.88 34.31 -10.64
C LEU A 494 15.62 33.61 -11.98
N TYR A 495 14.38 33.17 -12.21
CA TYR A 495 14.01 32.41 -13.41
C TYR A 495 12.64 32.79 -13.99
N GLY A 496 12.36 32.30 -15.20
CA GLY A 496 11.07 32.40 -15.88
C GLY A 496 11.03 31.55 -17.15
N ARG A 497 9.85 31.44 -17.78
CA ARG A 497 9.67 30.64 -19.00
C ARG A 497 10.45 31.25 -20.16
N HIS A 498 11.10 30.41 -20.96
CA HIS A 498 11.94 30.82 -22.08
C HIS A 498 11.20 31.78 -23.03
N GLY A 499 11.85 32.91 -23.36
CA GLY A 499 11.30 33.96 -24.21
C GLY A 499 10.33 34.94 -23.53
N GLN A 500 9.95 34.76 -22.26
CA GLN A 500 9.18 35.77 -21.52
C GLN A 500 10.06 36.97 -21.10
N ASP A 501 9.46 38.16 -21.00
CA ASP A 501 10.11 39.35 -20.44
C ASP A 501 10.38 39.19 -18.93
N GLY A 502 11.45 39.81 -18.45
CA GLY A 502 11.82 39.86 -17.04
C GLY A 502 12.27 41.26 -16.63
N GLU A 503 11.81 41.72 -15.47
CA GLU A 503 12.17 43.00 -14.89
C GLU A 503 12.44 42.85 -13.38
N THR A 504 13.61 43.29 -12.92
CA THR A 504 14.03 43.25 -11.51
C THR A 504 14.48 44.63 -11.06
N VAL A 505 13.98 45.09 -9.90
CA VAL A 505 14.37 46.37 -9.29
C VAL A 505 15.05 46.16 -7.94
N LEU A 506 16.24 46.75 -7.79
CA LEU A 506 17.07 46.70 -6.58
C LEU A 506 17.38 48.13 -6.10
N ARG A 507 17.18 48.41 -4.81
CA ARG A 507 17.39 49.75 -4.22
C ARG A 507 18.77 49.89 -3.59
N TYR A 508 19.42 51.02 -3.86
CA TYR A 508 20.73 51.39 -3.30
C TYR A 508 20.77 52.86 -2.88
N ALA A 509 21.58 53.19 -1.86
CA ALA A 509 21.73 54.57 -1.38
C ALA A 509 22.48 55.49 -2.38
N ALA A 510 23.17 54.91 -3.37
CA ALA A 510 23.86 55.61 -4.45
C ALA A 510 24.03 54.64 -5.64
N LYS A 511 24.21 55.20 -6.86
CA LYS A 511 24.27 54.42 -8.10
C LYS A 511 25.38 53.36 -8.06
N PRO A 512 25.06 52.05 -8.16
CA PRO A 512 26.06 50.99 -8.20
C PRO A 512 26.85 50.97 -9.51
N ASP A 513 28.02 50.35 -9.48
CA ASP A 513 28.65 49.84 -10.71
C ASP A 513 27.92 48.54 -11.10
N VAL A 514 27.62 48.39 -12.39
CA VAL A 514 26.79 47.28 -12.91
C VAL A 514 27.42 46.74 -14.19
N LYS A 515 27.77 45.46 -14.14
CA LYS A 515 28.48 44.76 -15.21
C LYS A 515 27.73 43.49 -15.61
N VAL A 516 27.10 43.53 -16.78
CA VAL A 516 26.65 42.31 -17.47
C VAL A 516 27.91 41.52 -17.89
N THR A 517 27.94 40.24 -17.54
CA THR A 517 29.07 39.31 -17.74
C THR A 517 28.71 38.11 -18.61
N GLY A 518 27.42 37.86 -18.82
CA GLY A 518 26.84 36.93 -19.79
C GLY A 518 25.39 37.32 -20.06
N GLY A 519 24.85 36.89 -21.21
CA GLY A 519 23.49 37.24 -21.67
C GLY A 519 23.31 38.73 -22.01
N THR A 520 22.05 39.13 -22.22
CA THR A 520 21.65 40.50 -22.57
C THR A 520 20.75 41.08 -21.48
N VAL A 521 21.17 42.19 -20.86
CA VAL A 521 20.38 42.90 -19.84
C VAL A 521 20.50 44.40 -20.08
N LYS A 522 19.36 45.08 -20.19
CA LYS A 522 19.26 46.55 -20.17
C LYS A 522 19.24 47.02 -18.72
N GLN A 523 19.84 48.17 -18.44
CA GLN A 523 19.90 48.73 -17.08
C GLN A 523 19.52 50.20 -17.07
N SER A 524 18.69 50.60 -16.11
CA SER A 524 18.36 52.01 -15.83
C SER A 524 18.48 52.31 -14.33
N TRP A 525 18.70 53.59 -14.00
CA TRP A 525 18.93 54.04 -12.63
C TRP A 525 18.16 55.35 -12.39
N ASP A 526 17.31 55.36 -11.39
CA ASP A 526 16.64 56.57 -10.91
C ASP A 526 17.34 57.13 -9.65
N PRO A 527 17.99 58.31 -9.73
CA PRO A 527 18.61 58.95 -8.57
C PRO A 527 17.61 59.56 -7.57
N ALA A 528 16.32 59.66 -7.89
CA ALA A 528 15.30 60.19 -6.97
C ALA A 528 14.79 59.14 -5.98
N THR A 529 14.61 57.90 -6.43
CA THR A 529 14.21 56.75 -5.60
C THR A 529 15.38 55.91 -5.09
N GLY A 530 16.53 55.96 -5.77
CA GLY A 530 17.68 55.09 -5.51
C GLY A 530 17.55 53.70 -6.16
N ASP A 531 16.67 53.56 -7.15
CA ASP A 531 16.34 52.26 -7.73
C ASP A 531 17.13 51.98 -9.03
N LEU A 532 17.80 50.82 -9.05
CA LEU A 532 18.37 50.18 -10.23
C LEU A 532 17.33 49.21 -10.80
N ARG A 533 16.86 49.45 -12.02
CA ARG A 533 15.98 48.54 -12.77
C ARG A 533 16.79 47.81 -13.84
N LEU A 534 16.60 46.50 -13.92
CA LEU A 534 17.20 45.61 -14.91
C LEU A 534 16.09 44.99 -15.76
N ASP A 535 16.19 45.15 -17.09
CA ASP A 535 15.19 44.71 -18.06
C ASP A 535 15.83 43.68 -18.99
N TYR A 536 15.22 42.51 -19.16
CA TYR A 536 15.81 41.36 -19.85
C TYR A 536 14.73 40.43 -20.42
N GLN A 537 15.17 39.44 -21.19
CA GLN A 537 14.34 38.31 -21.65
C GLN A 537 14.98 37.02 -21.13
N HIS A 538 14.16 36.04 -20.77
CA HIS A 538 14.64 34.73 -20.28
C HIS A 538 15.13 33.89 -21.47
N ASP A 539 16.42 33.98 -21.80
CA ASP A 539 17.09 33.24 -22.88
C ASP A 539 18.43 32.68 -22.37
N GLY A 540 18.43 31.40 -22.01
CA GLY A 540 19.57 30.72 -21.39
C GLY A 540 19.94 31.31 -20.03
N LEU A 541 21.13 31.91 -19.94
CA LEU A 541 21.67 32.50 -18.71
C LEU A 541 22.26 33.89 -18.95
N ALA A 542 21.64 34.92 -18.36
CA ALA A 542 22.30 36.20 -18.13
C ALA A 542 22.92 36.28 -16.72
N GLN A 543 24.04 37.01 -16.60
CA GLN A 543 24.80 37.14 -15.35
C GLN A 543 25.19 38.60 -15.13
N VAL A 544 24.70 39.22 -14.05
CA VAL A 544 24.93 40.64 -13.73
C VAL A 544 25.68 40.75 -12.41
N LEU A 545 26.87 41.33 -12.43
CA LEU A 545 27.62 41.69 -11.22
C LEU A 545 27.30 43.15 -10.86
N ILE A 546 26.76 43.36 -9.66
CA ILE A 546 26.35 44.66 -9.14
C ILE A 546 27.21 44.99 -7.92
N THR A 547 27.93 46.12 -7.94
CA THR A 547 28.81 46.55 -6.85
C THR A 547 28.31 47.90 -6.30
N PRO A 548 27.64 47.93 -5.13
CA PRO A 548 27.14 49.17 -4.56
C PRO A 548 28.27 50.07 -4.03
N PRO A 549 28.17 51.41 -4.09
CA PRO A 549 29.30 52.29 -3.79
C PRO A 549 29.73 52.22 -2.33
N GLY A 550 30.96 51.78 -2.08
CA GLY A 550 31.52 51.61 -0.74
C GLY A 550 31.00 50.38 0.02
N ALA A 551 30.14 49.56 -0.57
CA ALA A 551 29.75 48.27 0.00
C ALA A 551 30.89 47.26 -0.08
N LYS A 552 30.90 46.30 0.86
CA LYS A 552 31.89 45.20 0.89
C LYS A 552 31.43 43.96 0.13
N THR A 553 30.13 43.84 -0.09
CA THR A 553 29.47 42.65 -0.66
C THR A 553 28.74 43.05 -1.94
N PRO A 554 29.28 42.77 -3.14
CA PRO A 554 28.55 42.89 -4.39
C PRO A 554 27.53 41.75 -4.53
N LEU A 555 26.52 41.92 -5.39
CA LEU A 555 25.59 40.85 -5.80
C LEU A 555 26.02 40.29 -7.16
N LEU A 556 26.06 38.96 -7.29
CA LEU A 556 25.96 38.28 -8.59
C LEU A 556 24.52 37.83 -8.79
N LEU A 557 23.80 38.50 -9.68
CA LEU A 557 22.47 38.12 -10.10
C LEU A 557 22.57 37.17 -11.30
N LEU A 558 22.01 35.98 -11.15
CA LEU A 558 21.83 34.98 -12.20
C LEU A 558 20.37 35.06 -12.67
N LEU A 559 20.17 35.24 -13.97
CA LEU A 559 18.86 35.38 -14.60
C LEU A 559 18.74 34.27 -15.66
N ALA A 560 17.89 33.30 -15.41
CA ALA A 560 17.84 32.04 -16.17
C ALA A 560 16.47 31.80 -16.83
N ASP A 561 16.42 31.09 -17.95
CA ASP A 561 15.21 30.36 -18.31
C ASP A 561 15.04 29.09 -17.45
N ASP A 562 13.83 28.53 -17.38
CA ASP A 562 13.53 27.32 -16.59
C ASP A 562 14.55 26.19 -16.84
N ALA A 563 14.76 25.82 -18.10
CA ALA A 563 15.67 24.74 -18.48
C ALA A 563 17.13 25.00 -18.06
N THR A 564 17.53 26.26 -17.91
CA THR A 564 18.83 26.65 -17.34
C THR A 564 18.81 26.58 -15.81
N ALA A 565 17.76 27.10 -15.16
CA ALA A 565 17.59 27.04 -13.70
C ALA A 565 17.57 25.59 -13.19
N ASP A 566 16.96 24.68 -13.94
CA ASP A 566 16.91 23.25 -13.67
C ASP A 566 18.28 22.57 -13.66
N THR A 567 19.31 23.17 -14.27
CA THR A 567 20.69 22.67 -14.16
C THR A 567 21.36 22.99 -12.82
N TYR A 568 20.80 23.90 -12.02
CA TYR A 568 21.32 24.32 -10.72
C TYR A 568 20.80 23.45 -9.57
N TRP A 569 21.65 23.36 -8.54
CA TRP A 569 21.44 22.58 -7.32
C TRP A 569 21.98 23.35 -6.13
N ARG A 570 21.20 23.44 -5.05
CA ARG A 570 21.64 23.99 -3.77
C ARG A 570 21.72 22.89 -2.73
N LEU A 571 22.82 22.85 -1.99
CA LEU A 571 22.93 22.13 -0.73
C LEU A 571 23.73 22.99 0.25
N ASP A 572 23.22 23.11 1.48
CA ASP A 572 23.87 23.91 2.50
C ASP A 572 24.76 23.06 3.41
N THR A 573 25.83 23.67 3.92
CA THR A 573 26.77 23.04 4.87
C THR A 573 26.89 23.89 6.13
N PRO A 574 27.36 23.34 7.27
CA PRO A 574 27.65 24.12 8.48
C PRO A 574 28.71 25.23 8.28
N GLN A 575 29.43 25.24 7.16
CA GLN A 575 30.39 26.29 6.80
C GLN A 575 29.78 27.37 5.88
N GLY A 576 28.65 27.09 5.22
CA GLY A 576 27.97 28.00 4.28
C GLY A 576 27.28 27.26 3.12
N PRO A 577 26.49 27.98 2.30
CA PRO A 577 25.76 27.39 1.18
C PRO A 577 26.68 26.91 0.05
N VAL A 578 26.21 25.97 -0.75
CA VAL A 578 26.85 25.54 -2.01
C VAL A 578 25.82 25.58 -3.12
N LEU A 579 26.14 26.29 -4.21
CA LEU A 579 25.36 26.35 -5.43
C LEU A 579 26.20 25.72 -6.55
N ALA A 580 25.75 24.60 -7.10
CA ALA A 580 26.42 23.88 -8.18
C ALA A 580 25.52 23.77 -9.41
N ALA A 581 26.12 23.73 -10.61
CA ALA A 581 25.39 23.58 -11.86
C ALA A 581 26.00 22.52 -12.77
N GLY A 582 25.15 21.82 -13.53
CA GLY A 582 25.55 20.89 -14.59
C GLY A 582 25.52 19.37 -14.32
N PRO A 583 25.51 18.81 -13.09
CA PRO A 583 25.19 17.39 -12.90
C PRO A 583 23.68 17.14 -13.04
N GLU A 584 23.30 15.88 -13.21
CA GLU A 584 21.89 15.45 -13.27
C GLU A 584 21.24 15.42 -11.89
N LEU A 585 22.04 15.22 -10.84
CA LEU A 585 21.61 15.26 -9.44
C LEU A 585 22.80 15.65 -8.56
N LEU A 586 22.58 16.49 -7.55
CA LEU A 586 23.53 16.73 -6.47
C LEU A 586 22.98 16.15 -5.16
N ARG A 587 23.62 15.10 -4.62
CA ARG A 587 23.14 14.34 -3.45
C ARG A 587 23.68 14.85 -2.12
N THR A 588 24.97 15.17 -2.04
CA THR A 588 25.59 15.65 -0.79
C THR A 588 26.65 16.74 -1.05
N SER A 589 26.87 17.59 -0.05
CA SER A 589 27.99 18.52 0.00
C SER A 589 28.62 18.54 1.39
N ALA A 590 29.95 18.55 1.49
CA ALA A 590 30.67 18.56 2.78
C ALA A 590 32.08 19.14 2.66
N TYR A 591 32.48 20.00 3.60
CA TYR A 591 33.86 20.50 3.69
C TYR A 591 34.74 19.56 4.52
N ALA A 592 35.91 19.18 3.99
CA ALA A 592 36.92 18.45 4.73
C ALA A 592 38.34 18.86 4.29
N ASN A 593 39.18 19.28 5.23
CA ASN A 593 40.59 19.66 5.00
C ASN A 593 40.79 20.70 3.86
N GLY A 594 39.90 21.69 3.76
CA GLY A 594 39.91 22.71 2.71
C GLY A 594 39.33 22.27 1.36
N VAL A 595 38.96 20.99 1.20
CA VAL A 595 38.29 20.47 0.00
C VAL A 595 36.79 20.44 0.21
N LEU A 596 36.03 21.00 -0.74
CA LEU A 596 34.59 20.77 -0.85
C LEU A 596 34.35 19.45 -1.57
N LYS A 597 33.79 18.47 -0.86
CA LYS A 597 33.38 17.18 -1.40
C LYS A 597 31.92 17.27 -1.83
N LEU A 598 31.67 16.95 -3.09
CA LEU A 598 30.33 16.81 -3.67
C LEU A 598 30.13 15.37 -4.12
N THR A 599 28.90 14.87 -3.99
CA THR A 599 28.50 13.58 -4.55
C THR A 599 27.19 13.73 -5.31
N GLY A 600 27.03 13.00 -6.41
CA GLY A 600 25.82 13.07 -7.23
C GLY A 600 25.99 12.36 -8.57
N ASP A 601 24.99 12.48 -9.44
CA ASP A 601 24.80 11.55 -10.55
C ASP A 601 24.87 12.22 -11.91
N THR A 602 25.16 11.44 -12.95
CA THR A 602 25.22 11.89 -14.35
C THR A 602 24.75 10.81 -15.34
N GLY A 603 23.60 11.04 -15.99
CA GLY A 603 23.12 10.29 -17.15
C GLY A 603 23.77 10.69 -18.49
N LYS A 604 24.46 11.84 -18.54
CA LYS A 604 25.25 12.30 -19.69
C LYS A 604 26.50 13.08 -19.25
N ALA A 605 27.49 13.19 -20.14
CA ALA A 605 28.68 14.00 -19.87
C ALA A 605 28.31 15.49 -19.78
N SER A 606 28.89 16.20 -18.80
CA SER A 606 28.54 17.59 -18.50
C SER A 606 29.71 18.39 -17.92
N GLN A 607 29.46 19.63 -17.48
CA GLN A 607 30.45 20.50 -16.83
C GLN A 607 29.96 20.93 -15.46
N LEU A 608 30.67 20.54 -14.41
CA LEU A 608 30.38 20.92 -13.03
C LEU A 608 30.93 22.32 -12.74
N ASN A 609 30.04 23.29 -12.53
CA ASN A 609 30.36 24.62 -12.01
C ASN A 609 29.94 24.70 -10.53
N VAL A 610 30.70 25.37 -9.66
CA VAL A 610 30.42 25.48 -8.21
C VAL A 610 30.76 26.86 -7.66
N ILE A 611 29.81 27.46 -6.96
CA ILE A 611 29.95 28.69 -6.16
C ILE A 611 29.77 28.31 -4.67
N THR A 612 30.55 28.93 -3.78
CA THR A 612 30.75 28.44 -2.40
C THR A 612 30.63 29.54 -1.34
N GLY A 613 29.91 29.21 -0.26
CA GLY A 613 29.78 30.02 0.96
C GLY A 613 31.08 30.15 1.75
N ALA A 614 31.81 29.05 1.90
CA ALA A 614 33.09 29.03 2.62
C ALA A 614 34.30 28.89 1.67
N PRO A 615 35.49 29.36 2.08
CA PRO A 615 36.72 29.16 1.32
C PRO A 615 37.04 27.68 1.08
N ALA A 616 37.03 27.26 -0.18
CA ALA A 616 37.55 25.96 -0.64
C ALA A 616 38.86 26.16 -1.41
N THR A 617 39.82 25.25 -1.23
CA THR A 617 41.05 25.19 -2.03
C THR A 617 40.93 24.24 -3.22
N ALA A 618 39.96 23.33 -3.19
CA ALA A 618 39.63 22.41 -4.27
C ALA A 618 38.19 21.88 -4.14
N VAL A 619 37.67 21.30 -5.23
CA VAL A 619 36.41 20.53 -5.25
C VAL A 619 36.71 19.08 -5.66
N SER A 620 35.98 18.12 -5.12
CA SER A 620 35.97 16.73 -5.61
C SER A 620 34.55 16.25 -5.88
N TRP A 621 34.34 15.56 -7.00
CA TRP A 621 33.09 14.92 -7.41
C TRP A 621 33.21 13.39 -7.26
N ASN A 622 32.30 12.75 -6.53
CA ASN A 622 32.29 11.30 -6.29
C ASN A 622 33.67 10.74 -5.86
N GLY A 623 34.40 11.52 -5.04
CA GLY A 623 35.76 11.19 -4.56
C GLY A 623 36.91 11.57 -5.50
N HIS A 624 36.64 11.98 -6.74
CA HIS A 624 37.66 12.35 -7.74
C HIS A 624 37.87 13.88 -7.84
N PRO A 625 39.10 14.40 -8.07
CA PRO A 625 39.33 15.85 -8.11
C PRO A 625 38.67 16.58 -9.30
N ALA A 626 37.74 17.49 -9.03
CA ALA A 626 37.02 18.29 -10.02
C ALA A 626 37.78 19.61 -10.31
N LYS A 627 38.92 19.50 -10.99
CA LYS A 627 39.77 20.65 -11.35
C LYS A 627 39.03 21.57 -12.32
N GLY A 628 38.85 22.84 -11.96
CA GLY A 628 38.11 23.82 -12.77
C GLY A 628 36.64 24.00 -12.40
N ALA A 629 36.14 23.34 -11.35
CA ALA A 629 34.76 23.52 -10.91
C ALA A 629 34.53 24.81 -10.09
N LEU A 630 35.52 25.24 -9.30
CA LEU A 630 35.36 26.29 -8.30
C LEU A 630 35.44 27.71 -8.91
N ASN A 631 34.30 28.41 -8.99
CA ASN A 631 34.20 29.78 -9.49
C ASN A 631 34.79 30.01 -10.91
N THR A 632 34.78 28.97 -11.76
CA THR A 632 35.33 28.97 -13.12
C THR A 632 34.37 28.29 -14.10
N THR A 633 34.74 28.18 -15.39
CA THR A 633 33.88 27.68 -16.49
C THR A 633 33.62 26.16 -16.51
N GLY A 634 33.96 25.45 -15.43
CA GLY A 634 33.55 24.07 -15.20
C GLY A 634 34.67 23.03 -15.18
N ALA A 635 34.39 21.93 -14.48
CA ALA A 635 35.16 20.69 -14.57
C ALA A 635 34.34 19.61 -15.31
N ALA A 636 34.95 18.93 -16.28
CA ALA A 636 34.25 17.92 -17.06
C ALA A 636 33.84 16.71 -16.20
N LEU A 637 32.55 16.37 -16.21
CA LEU A 637 32.01 15.14 -15.65
C LEU A 637 31.80 14.10 -16.76
N ALA A 638 32.13 12.84 -16.47
CA ALA A 638 31.84 11.73 -17.36
C ALA A 638 30.35 11.38 -17.34
N GLY A 639 29.82 10.92 -18.48
CA GLY A 639 28.54 10.21 -18.53
C GLY A 639 28.71 8.71 -18.22
N PRO A 640 27.61 7.96 -18.18
CA PRO A 640 27.60 6.53 -17.91
C PRO A 640 28.19 5.75 -19.09
N LYS A 641 28.74 4.57 -18.80
CA LYS A 641 29.16 3.61 -19.84
C LYS A 641 27.89 2.94 -20.40
N PRO A 642 27.80 2.68 -21.72
CA PRO A 642 26.71 1.90 -22.28
C PRO A 642 26.60 0.53 -21.60
N VAL A 643 25.37 0.11 -21.32
CA VAL A 643 25.02 -1.21 -20.78
C VAL A 643 24.37 -2.03 -21.90
N THR A 644 24.39 -3.35 -21.78
CA THR A 644 23.67 -4.26 -22.68
C THR A 644 23.12 -5.40 -21.85
N LEU A 645 21.79 -5.52 -21.81
CA LEU A 645 21.10 -6.54 -21.04
C LEU A 645 21.06 -7.88 -21.81
N PRO A 646 21.07 -9.02 -21.11
CA PRO A 646 20.85 -10.32 -21.74
C PRO A 646 19.38 -10.47 -22.18
N ALA A 647 19.16 -11.10 -23.34
CA ALA A 647 17.82 -11.53 -23.71
C ALA A 647 17.36 -12.71 -22.84
N LEU A 648 16.15 -12.63 -22.29
CA LEU A 648 15.54 -13.74 -21.55
C LEU A 648 15.18 -14.88 -22.52
N GLY A 649 15.54 -16.12 -22.16
CA GLY A 649 15.41 -17.28 -23.02
C GLY A 649 15.78 -18.56 -22.30
N LYS A 650 15.86 -19.70 -23.02
CA LYS A 650 16.02 -21.05 -22.41
C LYS A 650 14.99 -21.30 -21.30
N TRP A 651 13.75 -20.90 -21.53
CA TRP A 651 12.72 -21.01 -20.51
C TRP A 651 12.43 -22.48 -20.22
N LYS A 652 12.25 -22.80 -18.95
CA LYS A 652 11.81 -24.09 -18.42
C LYS A 652 10.32 -24.03 -18.12
N PHE A 653 9.63 -25.16 -18.23
CA PHE A 653 8.19 -25.26 -17.98
C PHE A 653 7.81 -26.49 -17.15
N GLN A 654 6.91 -26.31 -16.19
CA GLN A 654 6.27 -27.39 -15.44
C GLN A 654 4.78 -27.08 -15.21
N ARG A 655 3.88 -28.00 -15.59
CA ARG A 655 2.45 -27.92 -15.19
C ARG A 655 2.24 -28.54 -13.82
N GLU A 656 1.35 -27.94 -13.04
CA GLU A 656 1.46 -27.88 -11.60
C GLU A 656 0.06 -27.81 -10.97
N THR A 657 -0.72 -28.90 -11.12
CA THR A 657 -2.07 -29.02 -10.52
C THR A 657 -2.25 -30.37 -9.81
N PRO A 658 -1.35 -30.78 -8.89
CA PRO A 658 -1.45 -32.07 -8.22
C PRO A 658 -2.66 -32.15 -7.28
N GLU A 659 -3.11 -31.04 -6.68
CA GLU A 659 -4.24 -31.05 -5.75
C GLU A 659 -5.60 -31.22 -6.41
N ALA A 660 -5.72 -30.98 -7.71
CA ALA A 660 -6.88 -31.42 -8.48
C ALA A 660 -7.00 -32.95 -8.54
N GLN A 661 -5.89 -33.69 -8.37
CA GLN A 661 -5.86 -35.13 -8.61
C GLN A 661 -6.50 -35.93 -7.46
N PRO A 662 -7.26 -36.99 -7.77
CA PRO A 662 -7.91 -37.84 -6.75
C PRO A 662 -6.93 -38.73 -5.97
N GLY A 663 -5.64 -38.72 -6.33
CA GLY A 663 -4.57 -39.46 -5.65
C GLY A 663 -3.64 -38.59 -4.79
N PHE A 664 -3.89 -37.28 -4.69
CA PHE A 664 -3.12 -36.38 -3.82
C PHE A 664 -3.41 -36.66 -2.33
N ASP A 665 -2.40 -36.45 -1.48
CA ASP A 665 -2.39 -36.84 -0.06
C ASP A 665 -2.44 -35.60 0.86
N ASP A 666 -3.61 -34.98 0.93
CA ASP A 666 -3.90 -33.82 1.80
C ASP A 666 -3.94 -34.13 3.31
N ALA A 667 -3.61 -35.35 3.75
CA ALA A 667 -3.86 -35.79 5.12
C ALA A 667 -3.04 -35.04 6.22
N ALA A 668 -2.19 -34.09 5.83
CA ALA A 668 -1.46 -33.18 6.71
C ALA A 668 -1.97 -31.72 6.68
N TRP A 669 -2.84 -31.36 5.74
CA TRP A 669 -3.45 -30.04 5.62
C TRP A 669 -4.33 -29.72 6.82
N ARG A 670 -4.57 -28.42 7.06
CA ARG A 670 -5.46 -27.96 8.15
C ARG A 670 -6.87 -28.46 7.84
N ALA A 671 -7.48 -29.18 8.78
CA ALA A 671 -8.89 -29.55 8.68
C ALA A 671 -9.71 -28.27 8.92
N ALA A 672 -10.70 -28.01 8.07
CA ALA A 672 -11.59 -26.88 8.27
C ALA A 672 -12.62 -27.24 9.36
N ASP A 673 -12.27 -27.00 10.64
CA ASP A 673 -13.12 -27.29 11.80
C ASP A 673 -13.82 -26.08 12.45
N GLY A 674 -13.78 -24.91 11.78
CA GLY A 674 -14.70 -23.81 12.03
C GLY A 674 -16.02 -23.97 11.26
N GLN A 675 -16.98 -23.06 11.47
CA GLN A 675 -18.26 -23.07 10.74
C GLN A 675 -18.17 -22.50 9.31
N ALA A 676 -17.23 -21.58 9.07
CA ALA A 676 -16.98 -20.97 7.77
C ALA A 676 -15.75 -21.59 7.09
N LEU A 677 -15.67 -21.43 5.76
CA LEU A 677 -14.51 -21.85 4.96
C LEU A 677 -13.47 -20.74 4.75
N ALA A 678 -13.76 -19.48 5.12
CA ALA A 678 -12.88 -18.33 4.89
C ALA A 678 -11.44 -18.56 5.39
N ALA A 679 -10.46 -18.17 4.59
CA ALA A 679 -9.06 -18.55 4.74
C ALA A 679 -8.40 -18.07 6.05
N ASP A 680 -8.79 -16.88 6.50
CA ASP A 680 -8.18 -16.17 7.63
C ASP A 680 -8.42 -16.87 8.97
N GLY A 681 -9.60 -17.49 9.15
CA GLY A 681 -9.88 -18.35 10.30
C GLY A 681 -8.98 -19.60 10.39
N TYR A 682 -8.19 -19.85 9.35
CA TYR A 682 -7.21 -20.92 9.24
C TYR A 682 -5.75 -20.42 9.15
N GLY A 683 -5.50 -19.12 9.40
CA GLY A 683 -4.16 -18.53 9.44
C GLY A 683 -3.52 -18.38 8.05
N PHE A 684 -4.33 -18.14 7.02
CA PHE A 684 -3.91 -17.95 5.63
C PHE A 684 -4.51 -16.64 5.11
N HIS A 685 -3.68 -15.60 4.98
CA HIS A 685 -4.12 -14.22 4.75
C HIS A 685 -3.72 -13.65 3.38
N ALA A 686 -2.74 -14.26 2.71
CA ALA A 686 -2.11 -13.71 1.52
C ALA A 686 -2.17 -14.72 0.36
N GLY A 687 -2.72 -14.27 -0.77
CA GLY A 687 -2.71 -15.00 -2.03
C GLY A 687 -3.50 -16.31 -2.05
N SER A 688 -3.27 -17.09 -3.10
CA SER A 688 -4.14 -18.21 -3.48
C SER A 688 -4.23 -19.33 -2.44
N VAL A 689 -5.42 -19.86 -2.20
CA VAL A 689 -5.70 -20.92 -1.21
C VAL A 689 -6.33 -22.14 -1.87
N TRP A 690 -5.81 -23.34 -1.54
CA TRP A 690 -6.41 -24.60 -1.96
C TRP A 690 -7.38 -25.18 -0.93
N TYR A 691 -8.50 -25.68 -1.43
CA TYR A 691 -9.55 -26.36 -0.69
C TYR A 691 -9.75 -27.77 -1.25
N ARG A 692 -9.84 -28.78 -0.38
CA ARG A 692 -10.14 -30.16 -0.77
C ARG A 692 -11.24 -30.76 0.13
N GLY A 693 -12.37 -31.06 -0.49
CA GLY A 693 -13.59 -31.53 0.13
C GLY A 693 -13.89 -32.98 -0.19
N HIS A 694 -13.97 -33.82 0.85
CA HIS A 694 -14.28 -35.25 0.75
C HIS A 694 -15.76 -35.53 1.06
N PHE A 695 -16.42 -36.31 0.20
CA PHE A 695 -17.81 -36.74 0.41
C PHE A 695 -18.12 -38.10 -0.21
N SER A 696 -19.15 -38.78 0.33
CA SER A 696 -19.66 -40.04 -0.23
C SER A 696 -20.88 -39.79 -1.12
N ALA A 697 -20.66 -39.59 -2.42
CA ALA A 697 -21.72 -39.33 -3.39
C ALA A 697 -22.85 -40.39 -3.37
N THR A 698 -24.10 -39.95 -3.55
CA THR A 698 -25.26 -40.82 -3.81
C THR A 698 -25.33 -41.24 -5.28
N GLY A 699 -24.82 -40.40 -6.19
CA GLY A 699 -25.08 -40.48 -7.63
C GLY A 699 -26.27 -39.64 -8.09
N THR A 700 -26.87 -38.83 -7.21
CA THR A 700 -27.90 -37.83 -7.56
C THR A 700 -27.36 -36.41 -7.63
N GLU A 701 -26.09 -36.19 -7.26
CA GLU A 701 -25.41 -34.91 -7.38
C GLU A 701 -25.34 -34.47 -8.86
N SER A 702 -25.96 -33.34 -9.20
CA SER A 702 -26.07 -32.84 -10.58
C SER A 702 -25.18 -31.61 -10.88
N ALA A 703 -24.88 -30.83 -9.84
CA ALA A 703 -24.00 -29.67 -9.90
C ALA A 703 -23.32 -29.42 -8.53
N VAL A 704 -22.33 -28.54 -8.52
CA VAL A 704 -21.67 -28.01 -7.32
C VAL A 704 -21.84 -26.49 -7.34
N GLN A 705 -22.55 -25.95 -6.34
CA GLN A 705 -22.62 -24.52 -6.10
C GLN A 705 -21.45 -24.13 -5.18
N VAL A 706 -20.69 -23.11 -5.57
CA VAL A 706 -19.56 -22.55 -4.84
C VAL A 706 -19.84 -21.08 -4.58
N ASN A 707 -19.74 -20.67 -3.32
CA ASN A 707 -19.83 -19.28 -2.91
C ASN A 707 -18.44 -18.86 -2.38
N ALA A 708 -17.92 -17.73 -2.85
CA ALA A 708 -16.53 -17.32 -2.63
C ALA A 708 -16.39 -15.79 -2.58
N SER A 709 -15.30 -15.32 -1.99
CA SER A 709 -14.89 -13.91 -1.95
C SER A 709 -13.39 -13.85 -2.21
N THR A 710 -13.01 -13.46 -3.43
CA THR A 710 -11.61 -13.49 -3.89
C THR A 710 -10.98 -12.10 -4.02
N GLY A 711 -11.70 -11.04 -3.67
CA GLY A 711 -11.32 -9.64 -3.96
C GLY A 711 -11.38 -9.27 -5.45
N LYS A 712 -11.35 -7.98 -5.75
CA LYS A 712 -11.40 -7.46 -7.13
C LYS A 712 -10.24 -8.00 -7.97
N GLY A 713 -10.55 -8.65 -9.09
CA GLY A 713 -9.55 -9.27 -9.96
C GLY A 713 -9.09 -10.66 -9.52
N GLY A 714 -9.60 -11.21 -8.41
CA GLY A 714 -9.42 -12.63 -8.08
C GLY A 714 -10.20 -13.58 -9.01
N SER A 715 -10.09 -14.88 -8.77
CA SER A 715 -10.90 -15.93 -9.43
C SER A 715 -10.86 -17.22 -8.62
N TYR A 716 -11.66 -18.23 -8.98
CA TYR A 716 -11.52 -19.59 -8.45
C TYR A 716 -11.77 -20.66 -9.53
N LEU A 717 -11.15 -21.82 -9.36
CA LEU A 717 -11.11 -22.93 -10.31
C LEU A 717 -11.50 -24.24 -9.61
N ALA A 718 -12.39 -25.04 -10.20
CA ALA A 718 -12.95 -26.24 -9.57
C ALA A 718 -12.71 -27.54 -10.35
N TRP A 719 -12.39 -28.62 -9.63
CA TRP A 719 -12.23 -29.99 -10.17
C TRP A 719 -12.94 -31.02 -9.29
N LEU A 720 -13.68 -31.95 -9.90
CA LEU A 720 -14.25 -33.12 -9.22
C LEU A 720 -13.51 -34.39 -9.65
N ASN A 721 -12.92 -35.10 -8.70
CA ASN A 721 -12.18 -36.35 -8.94
C ASN A 721 -11.04 -36.25 -9.98
N GLY A 722 -10.49 -35.05 -10.24
CA GLY A 722 -9.51 -34.78 -11.29
C GLY A 722 -10.08 -34.27 -12.62
N HIS A 723 -11.40 -34.23 -12.78
CA HIS A 723 -12.07 -33.63 -13.93
C HIS A 723 -12.32 -32.14 -13.67
N TYR A 724 -11.84 -31.27 -14.56
CA TYR A 724 -12.14 -29.83 -14.48
C TYR A 724 -13.63 -29.58 -14.66
N LEU A 725 -14.19 -28.69 -13.86
CA LEU A 725 -15.58 -28.26 -13.93
C LEU A 725 -15.72 -26.86 -14.56
N GLY A 726 -14.76 -25.97 -14.29
CA GLY A 726 -14.76 -24.59 -14.76
C GLY A 726 -14.03 -23.66 -13.79
N SER A 727 -13.98 -22.38 -14.16
CA SER A 727 -13.58 -21.26 -13.31
C SER A 727 -14.73 -20.25 -13.18
N SER A 728 -14.64 -19.38 -12.18
CA SER A 728 -15.48 -18.17 -12.07
C SER A 728 -14.78 -17.12 -11.21
N ASP A 729 -15.16 -15.86 -11.41
CA ASP A 729 -14.84 -14.68 -10.61
C ASP A 729 -16.06 -14.18 -9.80
N SER A 730 -17.22 -14.79 -10.00
CA SER A 730 -18.50 -14.36 -9.45
C SER A 730 -18.70 -14.88 -8.03
N ALA A 731 -19.27 -14.08 -7.12
CA ALA A 731 -19.41 -14.44 -5.70
C ALA A 731 -20.19 -15.74 -5.45
N THR A 732 -21.08 -16.14 -6.38
CA THR A 732 -21.74 -17.46 -6.41
C THR A 732 -21.72 -18.04 -7.83
N HIS A 733 -21.28 -19.29 -7.99
CA HIS A 733 -21.32 -20.00 -9.27
C HIS A 733 -21.74 -21.48 -9.12
N THR A 734 -22.48 -22.00 -10.09
CA THR A 734 -22.99 -23.39 -10.10
C THR A 734 -22.40 -24.21 -11.24
N PHE A 735 -21.35 -24.98 -10.93
CA PHE A 735 -20.67 -25.87 -11.88
C PHE A 735 -21.45 -27.16 -12.11
N THR A 736 -21.77 -27.51 -13.36
CA THR A 736 -22.44 -28.78 -13.69
C THR A 736 -21.51 -29.98 -13.48
N VAL A 737 -21.99 -31.06 -12.83
CA VAL A 737 -21.23 -32.31 -12.67
C VAL A 737 -21.32 -33.15 -13.97
N PRO A 738 -20.21 -33.45 -14.66
CA PRO A 738 -20.28 -34.22 -15.90
C PRO A 738 -20.67 -35.69 -15.64
N PRO A 739 -21.53 -36.30 -16.48
CA PRO A 739 -21.97 -37.69 -16.30
C PRO A 739 -20.81 -38.69 -16.18
N GLY A 740 -20.83 -39.51 -15.14
CA GLY A 740 -19.79 -40.53 -14.86
C GLY A 740 -18.60 -40.04 -14.03
N THR A 741 -18.52 -38.74 -13.68
CA THR A 741 -17.45 -38.19 -12.81
C THR A 741 -17.56 -38.66 -11.36
N LEU A 742 -18.77 -38.92 -10.89
CA LEU A 742 -19.07 -39.37 -9.52
C LEU A 742 -18.74 -40.85 -9.30
N LYS A 743 -18.40 -41.18 -8.06
CA LYS A 743 -18.15 -42.54 -7.56
C LYS A 743 -19.17 -42.85 -6.45
N PRO A 744 -20.40 -43.31 -6.77
CA PRO A 744 -21.43 -43.54 -5.76
C PRO A 744 -20.99 -44.53 -4.67
N GLY A 745 -21.30 -44.20 -3.41
CA GLY A 745 -20.94 -45.02 -2.24
C GLY A 745 -19.44 -45.15 -1.99
N LYS A 746 -18.63 -44.23 -2.53
CA LYS A 746 -17.17 -44.15 -2.35
C LYS A 746 -16.76 -42.70 -2.06
N ASP A 747 -15.51 -42.52 -1.64
CA ASP A 747 -14.91 -41.21 -1.48
C ASP A 747 -14.81 -40.47 -2.84
N ASN A 748 -15.30 -39.23 -2.86
CA ASN A 748 -15.22 -38.29 -3.96
C ASN A 748 -14.53 -37.03 -3.45
N VAL A 749 -13.62 -36.49 -4.26
CA VAL A 749 -12.84 -35.30 -3.90
C VAL A 749 -13.24 -34.16 -4.82
N LEU A 750 -13.81 -33.10 -4.23
CA LEU A 750 -13.91 -31.79 -4.85
C LEU A 750 -12.67 -30.99 -4.46
N ALA A 751 -11.87 -30.57 -5.43
CA ALA A 751 -10.74 -29.68 -5.23
C ALA A 751 -11.08 -28.31 -5.83
N VAL A 752 -10.81 -27.24 -5.09
CA VAL A 752 -11.01 -25.86 -5.54
C VAL A 752 -9.76 -25.06 -5.21
N LEU A 753 -9.25 -24.32 -6.20
CA LEU A 753 -8.23 -23.30 -6.01
C LEU A 753 -8.94 -21.95 -6.01
N ALA A 754 -8.88 -21.22 -4.90
CA ALA A 754 -9.20 -19.81 -4.89
C ALA A 754 -7.91 -19.03 -5.20
N ALA A 755 -7.92 -18.23 -6.27
CA ALA A 755 -6.88 -17.28 -6.62
C ALA A 755 -7.21 -15.93 -5.95
N ASP A 756 -7.15 -15.94 -4.62
CA ASP A 756 -7.48 -14.80 -3.78
C ASP A 756 -6.50 -13.63 -3.95
N MET A 757 -7.07 -12.42 -3.89
CA MET A 757 -6.36 -11.15 -3.78
C MET A 757 -6.35 -10.69 -2.31
N ALA A 758 -5.56 -9.64 -2.01
CA ALA A 758 -5.44 -9.03 -0.68
C ALA A 758 -6.78 -8.46 -0.14
N HIS A 759 -6.78 -7.99 1.11
CA HIS A 759 -7.94 -7.40 1.77
C HIS A 759 -8.25 -5.99 1.29
N GLU A 760 -9.51 -5.59 1.46
CA GLU A 760 -9.91 -4.20 1.26
C GLU A 760 -9.44 -3.31 2.43
N GLN A 761 -9.56 -2.01 2.24
CA GLN A 761 -9.27 -0.99 3.25
C GLN A 761 -10.43 -0.80 4.24
N ASP A 762 -10.18 -0.09 5.34
CA ASP A 762 -11.11 0.18 6.45
C ASP A 762 -11.41 1.70 6.58
N TRP A 763 -11.40 2.42 5.45
CA TRP A 763 -11.39 3.89 5.41
C TRP A 763 -12.56 4.53 6.18
N SER A 764 -13.77 3.97 6.09
CA SER A 764 -14.95 4.46 6.78
C SER A 764 -15.02 4.06 8.27
N ALA A 765 -14.10 3.20 8.74
CA ALA A 765 -14.22 2.46 10.00
C ALA A 765 -15.51 1.61 10.03
N ASP A 766 -15.63 0.69 9.08
CA ASP A 766 -16.80 -0.14 8.78
C ASP A 766 -16.54 -1.65 8.85
N ASP A 767 -15.34 -2.07 9.29
CA ASP A 767 -14.85 -3.45 9.24
C ASP A 767 -14.68 -3.99 7.79
N GLY A 768 -14.57 -3.11 6.77
CA GLY A 768 -14.36 -3.49 5.37
C GLY A 768 -13.13 -4.39 5.13
N HIS A 769 -12.07 -4.21 5.92
CA HIS A 769 -10.89 -5.08 5.91
C HIS A 769 -11.18 -6.54 6.33
N LYS A 770 -12.30 -6.80 7.05
CA LYS A 770 -12.70 -8.13 7.51
C LYS A 770 -13.49 -8.94 6.47
N GLN A 771 -13.73 -8.39 5.28
CA GLN A 771 -14.32 -9.14 4.17
C GLN A 771 -13.53 -10.44 3.93
N PRO A 772 -14.17 -11.62 4.00
CA PRO A 772 -13.46 -12.90 3.98
C PRO A 772 -12.68 -13.11 2.68
N ARG A 773 -11.62 -13.93 2.72
CA ARG A 773 -10.94 -14.45 1.53
C ARG A 773 -11.14 -15.96 1.35
N GLY A 774 -11.10 -16.41 0.10
CA GLY A 774 -11.33 -17.80 -0.29
C GLY A 774 -12.81 -18.17 -0.40
N LEU A 775 -13.15 -19.40 0.02
CA LEU A 775 -14.52 -19.91 -0.07
C LEU A 775 -15.32 -19.50 1.17
N THR A 776 -16.58 -19.10 1.00
CA THR A 776 -17.50 -18.86 2.11
C THR A 776 -18.32 -20.11 2.41
N SER A 777 -18.91 -20.73 1.38
CA SER A 777 -19.66 -21.98 1.48
C SER A 777 -19.66 -22.77 0.15
N VAL A 778 -19.94 -24.07 0.22
CA VAL A 778 -20.02 -24.96 -0.97
C VAL A 778 -21.12 -26.00 -0.76
N ARG A 779 -21.93 -26.24 -1.80
CA ARG A 779 -23.11 -27.10 -1.75
C ARG A 779 -23.16 -28.07 -2.94
N LEU A 780 -23.64 -29.29 -2.69
CA LEU A 780 -23.96 -30.27 -3.72
C LEU A 780 -25.42 -30.10 -4.16
N VAL A 781 -25.65 -29.87 -5.44
CA VAL A 781 -27.01 -29.74 -6.00
C VAL A 781 -27.59 -31.13 -6.25
N GLY A 782 -28.82 -31.38 -5.81
CA GLY A 782 -29.47 -32.68 -5.92
C GLY A 782 -29.04 -33.72 -4.86
N SER A 783 -28.37 -33.31 -3.78
CA SER A 783 -27.95 -34.20 -2.69
C SER A 783 -27.76 -33.43 -1.37
N GLU A 784 -28.26 -33.97 -0.26
CA GLU A 784 -28.04 -33.39 1.09
C GLU A 784 -26.64 -33.74 1.66
N ARG A 785 -25.83 -34.50 0.91
CA ARG A 785 -24.49 -34.96 1.32
C ARG A 785 -23.61 -33.79 1.71
N GLN A 786 -23.15 -33.84 2.96
CA GLN A 786 -22.21 -32.87 3.49
C GLN A 786 -20.76 -33.22 3.11
N ILE A 787 -19.92 -32.19 3.05
CA ILE A 787 -18.51 -32.29 2.62
C ILE A 787 -17.60 -32.10 3.84
N GLY A 788 -16.57 -32.94 3.98
CA GLY A 788 -15.50 -32.77 4.95
C GLY A 788 -14.29 -32.07 4.33
N TRP A 789 -13.99 -30.86 4.78
CA TRP A 789 -13.03 -29.97 4.14
C TRP A 789 -11.64 -29.96 4.79
N ARG A 790 -10.63 -29.79 3.93
CA ARG A 790 -9.25 -29.42 4.25
C ARG A 790 -8.85 -28.18 3.45
N ILE A 791 -7.98 -27.36 4.05
CA ILE A 791 -7.55 -26.07 3.52
C ILE A 791 -6.03 -25.92 3.66
N GLN A 792 -5.40 -25.30 2.65
CA GLN A 792 -3.97 -25.02 2.60
C GLN A 792 -3.69 -23.74 1.79
N GLY A 793 -3.37 -22.65 2.49
CA GLY A 793 -2.73 -21.46 1.91
C GLY A 793 -1.20 -21.57 1.95
N ALA A 794 -0.53 -20.45 2.20
CA ALA A 794 0.93 -20.36 2.28
C ALA A 794 1.56 -21.39 3.23
N LEU A 795 2.80 -21.83 2.94
CA LEU A 795 3.47 -22.85 3.74
C LEU A 795 3.86 -22.29 5.12
N GLY A 796 3.21 -22.80 6.16
CA GLY A 796 3.36 -22.35 7.55
C GLY A 796 2.25 -21.42 8.03
N GLY A 797 1.56 -20.73 7.12
CA GLY A 797 0.62 -19.65 7.47
C GLY A 797 1.32 -18.55 8.28
N GLU A 798 0.66 -18.07 9.32
CA GLU A 798 1.18 -17.23 10.42
C GLU A 798 2.62 -17.61 10.84
N ASN A 799 2.95 -18.91 10.91
CA ASN A 799 4.26 -19.42 11.30
C ASN A 799 5.23 -19.45 10.09
N LEU A 800 5.72 -18.27 9.71
CA LEU A 800 6.51 -18.02 8.49
C LEU A 800 7.66 -19.00 8.24
N VAL A 801 7.67 -19.60 7.05
CA VAL A 801 8.80 -20.37 6.53
C VAL A 801 9.88 -19.48 5.90
N ASP A 802 9.52 -18.32 5.36
CA ASP A 802 10.45 -17.29 4.86
C ASP A 802 10.28 -15.96 5.60
N PRO A 803 10.87 -15.80 6.80
CA PRO A 803 10.82 -14.54 7.55
C PRO A 803 11.69 -13.43 6.93
N VAL A 804 12.49 -13.70 5.89
CA VAL A 804 13.25 -12.65 5.20
C VAL A 804 12.32 -11.86 4.30
N ARG A 805 11.52 -12.56 3.50
CA ARG A 805 10.54 -11.92 2.61
C ARG A 805 9.27 -11.54 3.37
N GLY A 806 8.80 -12.38 4.29
CA GLY A 806 7.67 -12.09 5.18
C GLY A 806 6.33 -12.68 4.69
N PRO A 807 5.21 -12.32 5.34
CA PRO A 807 3.90 -12.97 5.10
C PRO A 807 3.43 -12.81 3.66
N LEU A 808 3.55 -11.60 3.09
CA LEU A 808 2.98 -11.23 1.80
C LEU A 808 3.73 -11.73 0.56
N ASN A 809 4.85 -12.46 0.68
CA ASN A 809 5.66 -12.81 -0.51
C ASN A 809 5.14 -14.02 -1.30
N THR A 810 4.32 -14.88 -0.70
CA THR A 810 3.84 -16.13 -1.32
C THR A 810 2.45 -16.49 -0.84
N GLY A 811 1.59 -16.91 -1.77
CA GLY A 811 0.37 -17.63 -1.46
C GLY A 811 0.60 -19.13 -1.27
N GLY A 812 -0.47 -19.89 -1.47
CA GLY A 812 -0.57 -21.32 -1.26
C GLY A 812 -0.53 -22.20 -2.52
N LEU A 813 -0.07 -21.74 -3.69
CA LEU A 813 0.12 -22.63 -4.85
C LEU A 813 1.17 -23.71 -4.50
N TYR A 814 1.02 -24.96 -4.96
CA TYR A 814 1.97 -26.04 -4.58
C TYR A 814 3.41 -25.69 -4.95
N GLY A 815 3.64 -25.05 -6.10
CA GLY A 815 4.94 -24.52 -6.51
C GLY A 815 5.48 -23.40 -5.63
N GLU A 816 4.64 -22.61 -4.94
CA GLU A 816 5.10 -21.70 -3.88
C GLU A 816 5.55 -22.51 -2.67
N ARG A 817 4.72 -23.46 -2.21
CA ARG A 817 5.02 -24.32 -1.05
C ARG A 817 6.27 -25.21 -1.26
N GLN A 818 6.53 -25.68 -2.48
CA GLN A 818 7.76 -26.41 -2.84
C GLN A 818 8.94 -25.47 -3.17
N GLY A 819 8.74 -24.15 -3.19
CA GLY A 819 9.80 -23.16 -3.45
C GLY A 819 10.27 -23.07 -4.91
N MET A 820 9.40 -23.35 -5.89
CA MET A 820 9.67 -23.19 -7.33
C MET A 820 9.97 -21.74 -7.74
N HIS A 821 9.59 -20.75 -6.94
CA HIS A 821 10.00 -19.35 -7.12
C HIS A 821 11.45 -19.07 -6.68
N LEU A 822 12.06 -19.93 -5.86
CA LEU A 822 13.33 -19.66 -5.20
C LEU A 822 14.56 -19.92 -6.09
N PRO A 823 15.64 -19.13 -5.91
CA PRO A 823 16.95 -19.42 -6.49
C PRO A 823 17.43 -20.84 -6.14
N GLY A 824 17.98 -21.56 -7.12
CA GLY A 824 18.61 -22.86 -6.89
C GLY A 824 17.67 -24.06 -6.73
N TYR A 825 16.34 -23.88 -6.79
CA TYR A 825 15.40 -25.00 -6.92
C TYR A 825 15.72 -25.85 -8.18
N PRO A 826 15.65 -27.19 -8.13
CA PRO A 826 16.08 -28.08 -9.22
C PRO A 826 15.05 -28.17 -10.37
N ASP A 827 15.20 -27.32 -11.38
CA ASP A 827 14.41 -27.27 -12.62
C ASP A 827 15.11 -27.92 -13.83
N ALA A 828 16.26 -28.58 -13.64
CA ALA A 828 17.06 -29.14 -14.74
C ALA A 828 16.29 -30.15 -15.62
N GLU A 829 15.44 -30.98 -14.99
CA GLU A 829 14.59 -31.99 -15.64
C GLU A 829 13.30 -31.40 -16.25
N TRP A 830 13.02 -30.10 -16.07
CA TRP A 830 11.83 -29.47 -16.66
C TRP A 830 11.99 -29.40 -18.19
N PRO A 831 10.95 -29.68 -18.98
CA PRO A 831 10.93 -29.40 -20.41
C PRO A 831 11.30 -27.95 -20.75
N ASP A 832 12.03 -27.77 -21.85
CA ASP A 832 12.28 -26.44 -22.41
C ASP A 832 11.02 -25.89 -23.11
N VAL A 833 10.85 -24.57 -23.08
CA VAL A 833 9.80 -23.81 -23.77
C VAL A 833 10.37 -22.53 -24.38
N SER A 834 9.69 -21.98 -25.38
CA SER A 834 9.96 -20.66 -25.97
C SER A 834 8.79 -19.73 -25.66
N LEU A 835 9.09 -18.45 -25.41
CA LEU A 835 8.07 -17.41 -25.26
C LEU A 835 7.96 -16.56 -26.54
N PRO A 836 6.75 -16.14 -26.98
CA PRO A 836 5.46 -16.48 -26.39
C PRO A 836 5.13 -17.97 -26.57
N ASP A 837 4.54 -18.57 -25.53
CA ASP A 837 4.07 -19.93 -25.59
C ASP A 837 2.78 -20.03 -26.42
N THR A 838 2.71 -21.10 -27.21
CA THR A 838 1.65 -21.36 -28.19
C THR A 838 1.09 -22.78 -28.07
N ARG A 839 1.50 -23.51 -27.01
CA ARG A 839 0.90 -24.80 -26.64
C ARG A 839 -0.51 -24.55 -26.12
N LYS A 840 -1.42 -25.50 -26.36
CA LYS A 840 -2.77 -25.43 -25.79
C LYS A 840 -2.74 -25.61 -24.28
N GLY A 841 -3.58 -24.85 -23.60
CA GLY A 841 -3.65 -24.86 -22.15
C GLY A 841 -4.29 -26.11 -21.57
N ALA A 842 -4.12 -26.25 -20.25
CA ALA A 842 -4.92 -27.16 -19.45
C ALA A 842 -5.09 -26.51 -18.06
N PRO A 843 -6.33 -26.18 -17.65
CA PRO A 843 -6.62 -25.35 -16.48
C PRO A 843 -5.90 -25.74 -15.19
N GLY A 844 -5.60 -24.72 -14.40
CA GLY A 844 -4.76 -24.79 -13.19
C GLY A 844 -3.41 -24.10 -13.39
N VAL A 845 -2.40 -24.48 -12.62
CA VAL A 845 -1.14 -23.71 -12.52
C VAL A 845 -0.08 -24.26 -13.47
N SER A 846 0.69 -23.37 -14.09
CA SER A 846 1.85 -23.67 -14.91
C SER A 846 3.01 -22.73 -14.58
N TRP A 847 4.17 -23.28 -14.27
CA TRP A 847 5.38 -22.53 -13.91
C TRP A 847 6.34 -22.39 -15.08
N TYR A 848 6.78 -21.16 -15.35
CA TYR A 848 7.80 -20.80 -16.31
C TYR A 848 9.04 -20.30 -15.56
N ARG A 849 10.25 -20.75 -15.92
CA ARG A 849 11.51 -20.34 -15.25
C ARG A 849 12.63 -20.02 -16.23
N THR A 850 13.50 -19.08 -15.90
CA THR A 850 14.76 -18.83 -16.61
C THR A 850 15.85 -18.31 -15.67
N GLY A 851 17.11 -18.43 -16.09
CA GLY A 851 18.27 -17.90 -15.38
C GLY A 851 19.22 -17.13 -16.30
N PHE A 852 19.70 -15.97 -15.85
CA PHE A 852 20.61 -15.09 -16.60
C PHE A 852 21.65 -14.43 -15.70
N ASP A 853 22.78 -14.03 -16.28
CA ASP A 853 23.86 -13.35 -15.57
C ASP A 853 23.84 -11.85 -15.89
N LEU A 854 24.00 -10.99 -14.87
CA LEU A 854 24.29 -9.55 -15.03
C LEU A 854 25.73 -9.25 -14.65
N ARG A 855 26.32 -8.23 -15.29
CA ARG A 855 27.68 -7.71 -15.04
C ARG A 855 27.72 -6.19 -15.25
N LEU A 856 26.93 -5.47 -14.46
CA LEU A 856 26.77 -4.02 -14.59
C LEU A 856 28.02 -3.26 -14.12
N PRO A 857 28.31 -2.06 -14.68
CA PRO A 857 29.38 -1.21 -14.17
C PRO A 857 29.08 -0.81 -12.72
N LYS A 858 29.97 -1.14 -11.78
CA LYS A 858 29.73 -0.95 -10.34
C LYS A 858 29.58 0.51 -9.92
N ASP A 859 29.96 1.45 -10.77
CA ASP A 859 29.88 2.90 -10.61
C ASP A 859 28.65 3.54 -11.29
N GLN A 860 27.63 2.74 -11.61
CA GLN A 860 26.38 3.20 -12.25
C GLN A 860 25.12 2.63 -11.57
N ASP A 861 24.06 3.46 -11.50
CA ASP A 861 22.69 3.03 -11.28
C ASP A 861 22.06 2.70 -12.64
N VAL A 862 21.31 1.61 -12.72
CA VAL A 862 20.71 1.11 -13.96
C VAL A 862 19.31 0.55 -13.63
N PRO A 863 18.30 1.42 -13.47
CA PRO A 863 16.91 1.00 -13.29
C PRO A 863 16.48 0.06 -14.43
N MET A 864 15.85 -1.05 -14.07
CA MET A 864 15.41 -2.08 -15.01
C MET A 864 14.22 -2.88 -14.47
N GLY A 865 13.50 -3.54 -15.36
CA GLY A 865 12.32 -4.32 -15.01
C GLY A 865 11.99 -5.41 -16.03
N LEU A 866 10.89 -6.11 -15.78
CA LEU A 866 10.32 -7.12 -16.68
C LEU A 866 9.15 -6.51 -17.45
N THR A 867 9.19 -6.59 -18.78
CA THR A 867 8.13 -6.09 -19.67
C THR A 867 7.44 -7.26 -20.36
N PHE A 868 6.11 -7.28 -20.29
CA PHE A 868 5.23 -8.31 -20.85
C PHE A 868 4.60 -7.81 -22.16
N SER A 869 4.54 -8.68 -23.16
CA SER A 869 3.91 -8.43 -24.45
C SER A 869 3.15 -9.68 -24.88
N ASP A 870 1.83 -9.61 -24.77
CA ASP A 870 0.93 -10.74 -25.00
C ASP A 870 -0.39 -10.34 -25.67
N ASP A 871 -1.18 -11.33 -26.05
CA ASP A 871 -2.54 -11.21 -26.55
C ASP A 871 -3.54 -11.12 -25.39
N LYS A 872 -4.23 -9.99 -25.26
CA LYS A 872 -5.26 -9.74 -24.24
C LYS A 872 -6.49 -10.66 -24.32
N ALA A 873 -6.64 -11.47 -25.37
CA ALA A 873 -7.74 -12.43 -25.49
C ALA A 873 -7.56 -13.72 -24.67
N LYS A 874 -6.43 -13.91 -23.98
CA LYS A 874 -6.17 -15.05 -23.09
C LYS A 874 -6.58 -14.72 -21.64
N ASN A 875 -7.31 -15.61 -20.99
CA ASN A 875 -7.77 -15.41 -19.61
C ASN A 875 -6.81 -16.11 -18.64
N TYR A 876 -5.86 -15.37 -18.09
CA TYR A 876 -4.93 -15.89 -17.10
C TYR A 876 -4.37 -14.80 -16.17
N ARG A 877 -4.07 -15.24 -14.95
CA ARG A 877 -3.42 -14.46 -13.89
C ARG A 877 -2.01 -15.00 -13.67
N ALA A 878 -1.02 -14.15 -13.45
CA ALA A 878 0.37 -14.58 -13.28
C ALA A 878 1.10 -13.86 -12.15
N LEU A 879 1.78 -14.64 -11.31
CA LEU A 879 2.62 -14.16 -10.20
C LEU A 879 4.06 -14.08 -10.70
N VAL A 880 4.67 -12.89 -10.67
CA VAL A 880 5.99 -12.62 -11.26
C VAL A 880 7.05 -12.61 -10.17
N TYR A 881 8.05 -13.49 -10.26
CA TYR A 881 9.11 -13.63 -9.26
C TYR A 881 10.50 -13.33 -9.82
N VAL A 882 11.29 -12.55 -9.08
CA VAL A 882 12.72 -12.31 -9.33
C VAL A 882 13.53 -12.70 -8.11
N ASN A 883 14.44 -13.66 -8.25
CA ASN A 883 15.23 -14.23 -7.15
C ASN A 883 14.38 -14.59 -5.90
N GLY A 884 13.19 -15.13 -6.12
CA GLY A 884 12.22 -15.51 -5.09
C GLY A 884 11.40 -14.37 -4.46
N TRP A 885 11.67 -13.11 -4.79
CA TRP A 885 10.80 -11.99 -4.45
C TRP A 885 9.66 -11.88 -5.45
N MET A 886 8.41 -11.83 -5.00
CA MET A 886 7.25 -11.57 -5.86
C MET A 886 7.23 -10.08 -6.24
N VAL A 887 7.58 -9.73 -7.47
CA VAL A 887 7.68 -8.33 -7.93
C VAL A 887 6.36 -7.78 -8.49
N GLY A 888 5.35 -8.62 -8.65
CA GLY A 888 3.99 -8.16 -8.98
C GLY A 888 3.07 -9.23 -9.54
N LEU A 889 1.86 -8.79 -9.87
CA LEU A 889 0.76 -9.55 -10.43
C LEU A 889 0.49 -9.07 -11.86
N TYR A 890 0.31 -10.00 -12.79
CA TYR A 890 -0.06 -9.73 -14.18
C TYR A 890 -1.39 -10.43 -14.50
N ILE A 891 -2.46 -9.66 -14.65
CA ILE A 891 -3.77 -10.16 -15.08
C ILE A 891 -3.96 -9.70 -16.53
N ASN A 892 -3.91 -10.65 -17.46
CA ASN A 892 -3.65 -10.38 -18.88
C ASN A 892 -4.82 -9.66 -19.58
N ASP A 893 -6.03 -10.12 -19.30
CA ASP A 893 -7.31 -9.62 -19.78
C ASP A 893 -7.69 -8.27 -19.13
N LEU A 894 -7.37 -8.09 -17.84
CA LEU A 894 -7.73 -6.90 -17.05
C LEU A 894 -6.71 -5.74 -17.17
N GLY A 895 -5.44 -5.98 -16.86
CA GLY A 895 -4.39 -4.94 -16.81
C GLY A 895 -4.64 -3.82 -15.77
N PRO A 896 -4.03 -2.63 -15.90
CA PRO A 896 -3.28 -2.14 -17.06
C PRO A 896 -1.78 -2.51 -17.08
N GLN A 897 -1.19 -2.96 -15.96
CA GLN A 897 0.26 -3.13 -15.82
C GLN A 897 0.84 -4.17 -16.80
N THR A 898 1.80 -3.75 -17.61
CA THR A 898 2.63 -4.62 -18.48
C THR A 898 4.11 -4.54 -18.17
N SER A 899 4.55 -3.55 -17.40
CA SER A 899 5.95 -3.33 -17.01
C SER A 899 6.10 -3.40 -15.50
N PHE A 900 7.10 -4.13 -15.02
CA PHE A 900 7.34 -4.43 -13.62
C PHE A 900 8.77 -4.01 -13.25
N PRO A 901 8.99 -2.78 -12.75
CA PRO A 901 10.29 -2.36 -12.23
C PRO A 901 10.76 -3.27 -11.09
N VAL A 902 12.04 -3.61 -11.09
CA VAL A 902 12.62 -4.51 -10.08
C VAL A 902 13.54 -3.73 -9.17
N GLN A 903 13.16 -3.61 -7.90
CA GLN A 903 13.79 -2.69 -6.97
C GLN A 903 15.25 -3.07 -6.62
N PRO A 904 16.13 -2.10 -6.28
CA PRO A 904 17.56 -2.34 -6.16
C PRO A 904 17.93 -3.46 -5.19
N GLY A 905 18.81 -4.35 -5.61
CA GLY A 905 19.27 -5.49 -4.81
C GLY A 905 18.36 -6.72 -4.86
N MET A 906 17.11 -6.64 -5.36
CA MET A 906 16.36 -7.84 -5.77
C MET A 906 17.07 -8.56 -6.93
N LEU A 907 17.67 -7.79 -7.85
CA LEU A 907 18.59 -8.28 -8.88
C LEU A 907 20.04 -8.18 -8.42
N ARG A 908 20.78 -9.28 -8.58
CA ARG A 908 22.23 -9.35 -8.42
C ARG A 908 22.89 -8.71 -9.63
N THR A 909 23.46 -7.52 -9.44
CA THR A 909 23.98 -6.69 -10.56
C THR A 909 25.31 -7.21 -11.16
N ASP A 910 26.04 -8.04 -10.43
CA ASP A 910 27.28 -8.72 -10.84
C ASP A 910 27.23 -10.20 -10.45
N GLY A 911 26.24 -10.93 -10.98
CA GLY A 911 25.92 -12.29 -10.56
C GLY A 911 24.77 -12.95 -11.34
N HIS A 912 24.40 -14.16 -10.90
CA HIS A 912 23.32 -14.94 -11.48
C HIS A 912 21.96 -14.57 -10.88
N ASN A 913 20.95 -14.48 -11.74
CA ASN A 913 19.57 -14.13 -11.42
C ASN A 913 18.62 -15.20 -11.96
N THR A 914 17.58 -15.51 -11.19
CA THR A 914 16.50 -16.41 -11.58
C THR A 914 15.19 -15.62 -11.69
N VAL A 915 14.45 -15.83 -12.78
CA VAL A 915 13.05 -15.40 -12.92
C VAL A 915 12.16 -16.62 -12.92
N ALA A 916 11.08 -16.58 -12.16
CA ALA A 916 10.02 -17.57 -12.16
C ALA A 916 8.67 -16.86 -12.35
N ILE A 917 7.75 -17.45 -13.10
CA ILE A 917 6.41 -16.91 -13.33
C ILE A 917 5.43 -18.07 -13.16
N ALA A 918 4.54 -17.97 -12.19
CA ALA A 918 3.44 -18.93 -12.00
C ALA A 918 2.21 -18.38 -12.72
N VAL A 919 1.69 -19.13 -13.70
CA VAL A 919 0.49 -18.77 -14.47
C VAL A 919 -0.67 -19.64 -14.02
N ILE A 920 -1.76 -19.01 -13.57
CA ILE A 920 -3.05 -19.63 -13.29
C ILE A 920 -3.90 -19.49 -14.57
N GLY A 921 -4.02 -20.58 -15.32
CA GLY A 921 -4.80 -20.65 -16.55
C GLY A 921 -6.24 -21.09 -16.26
N GLU A 922 -7.21 -20.29 -16.70
CA GLU A 922 -8.63 -20.47 -16.34
C GLU A 922 -9.46 -21.14 -17.43
N ASP A 923 -9.07 -21.01 -18.69
CA ASP A 923 -9.76 -21.61 -19.84
C ASP A 923 -9.01 -22.80 -20.47
N THR A 924 -9.72 -23.52 -21.35
CA THR A 924 -9.17 -24.66 -22.13
C THR A 924 -8.67 -24.24 -23.53
N GLU A 925 -8.67 -22.95 -23.84
CA GLU A 925 -8.39 -22.42 -25.17
C GLU A 925 -6.92 -21.94 -25.28
N GLY A 926 -6.35 -21.29 -24.24
CA GLY A 926 -4.92 -20.97 -24.18
C GLY A 926 -4.38 -20.26 -22.91
N ASP A 927 -3.67 -21.00 -22.06
CA ASP A 927 -2.93 -20.51 -20.86
C ASP A 927 -1.47 -20.09 -21.13
N GLY A 928 -1.05 -20.06 -22.40
CA GLY A 928 0.35 -19.91 -22.78
C GLY A 928 0.91 -18.51 -22.52
N LEU A 929 1.94 -18.38 -21.69
CA LEU A 929 2.56 -17.10 -21.31
C LEU A 929 3.10 -16.33 -22.55
N GLY A 930 2.88 -15.01 -22.58
CA GLY A 930 3.36 -14.10 -23.61
C GLY A 930 4.89 -13.93 -23.67
N LYS A 931 5.35 -12.97 -24.47
CA LYS A 931 6.77 -12.58 -24.50
C LYS A 931 7.10 -11.78 -23.25
N VAL A 932 8.15 -12.18 -22.52
CA VAL A 932 8.73 -11.42 -21.42
C VAL A 932 10.15 -10.99 -21.79
N SER A 933 10.47 -9.70 -21.65
CA SER A 933 11.82 -9.14 -21.79
C SER A 933 12.32 -8.50 -20.49
N LEU A 934 13.64 -8.50 -20.29
CA LEU A 934 14.31 -7.67 -19.28
C LEU A 934 14.72 -6.37 -19.97
N GLU A 935 14.26 -5.23 -19.45
CA GLU A 935 14.37 -3.93 -20.13
C GLU A 935 15.01 -2.88 -19.23
N GLN A 936 15.81 -1.99 -19.82
CA GLN A 936 16.53 -0.93 -19.12
C GLN A 936 15.71 0.36 -19.21
N TYR A 937 15.41 0.96 -18.05
CA TYR A 937 14.66 2.22 -18.00
C TYR A 937 15.59 3.43 -17.85
N GLY A 938 16.65 3.32 -17.04
CA GLY A 938 17.64 4.38 -16.81
C GLY A 938 19.10 3.88 -16.85
N ASN A 939 20.06 4.79 -16.87
CA ASN A 939 21.50 4.51 -16.73
C ASN A 939 22.26 5.79 -16.35
N HIS A 940 22.86 5.82 -15.16
CA HIS A 940 23.43 7.04 -14.56
C HIS A 940 24.74 6.69 -13.84
N THR A 941 25.79 7.51 -13.90
CA THR A 941 26.91 7.33 -12.94
C THR A 941 26.44 7.69 -11.55
N THR A 942 26.86 6.95 -10.51
CA THR A 942 26.40 7.20 -9.14
C THR A 942 27.51 6.93 -8.09
N PRO A 943 27.58 7.71 -7.00
CA PRO A 943 28.42 7.41 -5.85
C PRO A 943 27.85 6.24 -5.02
N LEU A 944 26.55 5.93 -5.17
CA LEU A 944 25.84 4.94 -4.37
C LEU A 944 26.25 3.51 -4.71
N ARG A 945 25.96 2.59 -3.79
CA ARG A 945 26.08 1.14 -3.97
C ARG A 945 24.86 0.52 -3.32
N TYR A 946 24.14 -0.28 -4.07
CA TYR A 946 23.04 -1.10 -3.55
C TYR A 946 23.60 -2.50 -3.30
N GLY A 947 23.51 -3.00 -2.07
CA GLY A 947 23.77 -4.41 -1.81
C GLY A 947 22.70 -5.31 -2.44
N ASP A 948 23.06 -6.55 -2.77
CA ASP A 948 22.07 -7.61 -2.98
C ASP A 948 21.24 -7.74 -1.68
N ILE A 949 19.90 -7.63 -1.76
CA ILE A 949 19.06 -7.86 -0.59
C ILE A 949 19.00 -9.35 -0.28
N ALA A 950 18.73 -9.70 0.97
CA ALA A 950 18.73 -11.10 1.40
C ALA A 950 17.72 -11.92 0.57
N SER A 951 18.25 -12.86 -0.22
CA SER A 951 17.48 -13.71 -1.12
C SER A 951 17.79 -15.18 -0.79
N PRO A 952 17.11 -15.77 0.20
CA PRO A 952 17.21 -17.19 0.50
C PRO A 952 16.93 -18.03 -0.75
N GLY A 953 17.79 -19.02 -0.98
CA GLY A 953 17.60 -20.05 -1.99
C GLY A 953 16.79 -21.23 -1.47
N TRP A 954 16.42 -22.14 -2.38
CA TRP A 954 15.63 -23.32 -2.08
C TRP A 954 16.33 -24.32 -1.14
N SER A 955 15.56 -24.95 -0.25
CA SER A 955 15.99 -26.11 0.53
C SER A 955 14.92 -27.20 0.57
N ALA A 956 15.29 -28.41 0.17
CA ALA A 956 14.44 -29.61 0.25
C ALA A 956 13.99 -29.99 1.68
N GLU A 957 14.68 -29.48 2.71
CA GLU A 957 14.31 -29.71 4.12
C GLU A 957 13.25 -28.73 4.62
N VAL A 958 13.04 -27.62 3.90
CA VAL A 958 12.23 -26.47 4.33
C VAL A 958 11.05 -26.25 3.39
N ASN A 959 11.30 -26.15 2.09
CA ASN A 959 10.29 -25.90 1.06
C ASN A 959 9.66 -27.22 0.60
N HIS A 960 8.83 -27.82 1.45
CA HIS A 960 8.04 -28.99 1.09
C HIS A 960 6.72 -29.06 1.86
N ASP A 961 5.70 -29.68 1.26
CA ASP A 961 4.43 -29.93 1.95
C ASP A 961 4.64 -30.85 3.18
N PRO A 962 4.00 -30.56 4.33
CA PRO A 962 4.13 -31.37 5.53
C PRO A 962 3.62 -32.79 5.28
N LYS A 963 4.39 -33.80 5.70
CA LYS A 963 4.04 -35.21 5.46
C LYS A 963 3.16 -35.76 6.58
N ALA A 964 1.97 -36.22 6.22
CA ALA A 964 1.00 -36.77 7.17
C ALA A 964 1.61 -37.94 7.96
N SER A 965 1.68 -37.78 9.28
CA SER A 965 2.30 -38.77 10.17
C SER A 965 1.31 -39.85 10.64
N ALA A 966 0.01 -39.56 10.55
CA ALA A 966 -1.10 -40.47 10.79
C ALA A 966 -2.33 -40.01 10.00
N ASP A 967 -3.19 -40.95 9.61
CA ASP A 967 -4.53 -40.65 9.11
C ASP A 967 -5.50 -40.47 10.27
N VAL A 968 -6.34 -39.44 10.20
CA VAL A 968 -7.61 -39.36 10.92
C VAL A 968 -8.74 -39.27 9.91
N ARG A 969 -9.84 -39.98 10.17
CA ARG A 969 -11.10 -39.86 9.43
C ARG A 969 -12.26 -39.81 10.42
N ILE A 970 -13.19 -38.90 10.19
CA ILE A 970 -14.48 -38.81 10.88
C ILE A 970 -15.59 -39.22 9.91
N THR A 971 -16.69 -39.76 10.42
CA THR A 971 -17.88 -40.10 9.64
C THR A 971 -19.11 -39.90 10.53
N ALA A 972 -20.06 -39.14 10.02
CA ALA A 972 -21.31 -38.78 10.69
C ALA A 972 -22.51 -39.08 9.75
N PRO A 973 -23.76 -39.03 10.24
CA PRO A 973 -24.93 -38.97 9.38
C PRO A 973 -24.95 -37.66 8.59
N ASP A 974 -25.58 -37.66 7.42
CA ASP A 974 -25.69 -36.47 6.56
C ASP A 974 -26.50 -35.37 7.24
N ALA A 975 -27.57 -35.76 7.93
CA ALA A 975 -28.37 -34.89 8.78
C ALA A 975 -28.60 -35.49 10.18
N VAL A 976 -28.59 -34.63 11.19
CA VAL A 976 -29.09 -34.86 12.55
C VAL A 976 -29.99 -33.68 12.89
N GLY A 977 -31.27 -33.79 12.54
CA GLY A 977 -32.27 -32.76 12.81
C GLY A 977 -32.36 -32.39 14.30
N ARG A 978 -32.79 -31.16 14.58
CA ARG A 978 -32.82 -30.55 15.93
C ARG A 978 -33.48 -31.43 16.99
N GLY A 979 -32.82 -31.57 18.15
CA GLY A 979 -33.22 -32.50 19.23
C GLY A 979 -32.99 -34.00 18.92
N GLY A 980 -32.76 -34.36 17.65
CA GLY A 980 -32.43 -35.70 17.19
C GLY A 980 -31.01 -36.13 17.56
N SER A 981 -30.67 -37.40 17.28
CA SER A 981 -29.35 -37.95 17.65
C SER A 981 -28.76 -38.90 16.62
N GLY A 982 -27.55 -38.58 16.16
CA GLY A 982 -26.77 -39.33 15.18
C GLY A 982 -25.70 -40.25 15.79
N SER A 983 -25.16 -41.15 14.98
CA SER A 983 -23.99 -41.97 15.35
C SER A 983 -22.76 -41.45 14.62
N VAL A 984 -21.82 -40.84 15.35
CA VAL A 984 -20.55 -40.36 14.82
C VAL A 984 -19.46 -41.36 15.14
N THR A 985 -18.60 -41.63 14.16
CA THR A 985 -17.41 -42.47 14.35
C THR A 985 -16.17 -41.71 13.90
N ALA A 986 -15.05 -41.94 14.58
CA ALA A 986 -13.76 -41.46 14.14
C ALA A 986 -12.72 -42.57 14.25
N SER A 987 -11.76 -42.56 13.33
CA SER A 987 -10.70 -43.57 13.23
C SER A 987 -9.33 -42.91 13.08
N PHE A 988 -8.32 -43.57 13.64
CA PHE A 988 -6.93 -43.11 13.67
C PHE A 988 -5.99 -44.24 13.22
N THR A 989 -5.08 -43.93 12.29
CA THR A 989 -4.09 -44.88 11.75
C THR A 989 -2.71 -44.21 11.68
N PRO A 990 -1.77 -44.49 12.59
CA PRO A 990 -0.38 -44.03 12.47
C PRO A 990 0.26 -44.61 11.21
N ARG A 991 0.92 -43.78 10.39
CA ARG A 991 1.47 -44.22 9.11
C ARG A 991 2.84 -44.89 9.26
N ALA A 992 3.84 -44.13 9.69
CA ALA A 992 5.25 -44.57 9.66
C ALA A 992 5.82 -45.03 11.01
N LYS A 993 5.25 -44.59 12.14
CA LYS A 993 5.75 -44.88 13.50
C LYS A 993 4.62 -45.34 14.41
N THR A 994 4.95 -46.07 15.48
CA THR A 994 3.97 -46.41 16.53
C THR A 994 3.69 -45.16 17.35
N ALA A 995 2.44 -44.70 17.35
CA ALA A 995 1.97 -43.64 18.23
C ALA A 995 1.83 -44.20 19.66
N ARG A 996 2.52 -43.59 20.63
CA ARG A 996 2.43 -43.95 22.05
C ARG A 996 1.49 -43.00 22.77
N ASP A 997 0.77 -43.52 23.77
CA ASP A 997 -0.26 -42.78 24.52
C ASP A 997 -1.19 -41.96 23.60
N ALA A 998 -1.69 -42.62 22.55
CA ALA A 998 -2.57 -41.98 21.58
C ALA A 998 -4.00 -41.87 22.13
N ALA A 999 -4.58 -40.68 22.05
CA ALA A 999 -5.99 -40.43 22.33
C ALA A 999 -6.70 -39.90 21.08
N LEU A 1000 -7.98 -40.23 20.95
CA LEU A 1000 -8.89 -39.65 19.95
C LEU A 1000 -9.88 -38.73 20.64
N GLU A 1001 -10.04 -37.52 20.13
CA GLU A 1001 -10.78 -36.42 20.75
C GLU A 1001 -11.79 -35.89 19.74
N LEU A 1002 -13.07 -36.17 19.97
CA LEU A 1002 -14.19 -35.62 19.19
C LEU A 1002 -14.48 -34.19 19.69
N ARG A 1003 -14.48 -33.23 18.77
CA ARG A 1003 -14.95 -31.86 18.98
C ARG A 1003 -16.37 -31.74 18.43
N LEU A 1004 -17.21 -31.02 19.16
CA LEU A 1004 -18.58 -30.70 18.77
C LEU A 1004 -18.76 -29.18 18.83
N PRO A 1005 -19.61 -28.58 17.98
CA PRO A 1005 -20.04 -27.19 18.13
C PRO A 1005 -20.76 -26.94 19.47
N GLU A 1006 -20.98 -25.67 19.79
CA GLU A 1006 -21.67 -25.29 21.02
C GLU A 1006 -23.10 -25.88 21.08
N GLY A 1007 -23.55 -26.23 22.29
CA GLY A 1007 -24.86 -26.84 22.55
C GLY A 1007 -24.99 -28.33 22.18
N TRP A 1008 -24.17 -28.85 21.26
CA TRP A 1008 -24.15 -30.28 20.91
C TRP A 1008 -23.60 -31.14 22.04
N LYS A 1009 -24.11 -32.38 22.16
CA LYS A 1009 -23.79 -33.30 23.26
C LYS A 1009 -23.41 -34.67 22.73
N ALA A 1010 -22.63 -35.43 23.51
CA ALA A 1010 -22.33 -36.84 23.26
C ALA A 1010 -22.77 -37.73 24.43
N ASP A 1011 -23.10 -39.00 24.13
CA ASP A 1011 -23.44 -40.04 25.12
C ASP A 1011 -22.25 -40.51 25.98
N THR A 1012 -21.04 -40.20 25.54
CA THR A 1012 -19.77 -40.72 26.05
C THR A 1012 -18.69 -39.63 26.04
N ALA A 1013 -17.59 -39.85 26.78
CA ALA A 1013 -16.52 -38.88 26.89
C ALA A 1013 -15.93 -38.53 25.51
N LEU A 1014 -15.87 -37.23 25.20
CA LEU A 1014 -15.36 -36.70 23.92
C LEU A 1014 -13.92 -37.15 23.63
N ARG A 1015 -13.06 -37.19 24.66
CA ARG A 1015 -11.72 -37.77 24.59
C ARG A 1015 -11.73 -39.23 25.03
N GLN A 1016 -11.40 -40.13 24.11
CA GLN A 1016 -11.28 -41.56 24.36
C GLN A 1016 -9.83 -42.03 24.14
N GLN A 1017 -9.25 -42.68 25.15
CA GLN A 1017 -7.88 -43.19 25.07
C GLN A 1017 -7.77 -44.42 24.14
N LEU A 1018 -6.67 -44.50 23.39
CA LEU A 1018 -6.31 -45.61 22.51
C LEU A 1018 -5.06 -46.35 23.00
N GLY A 1019 -4.14 -45.64 23.68
CA GLY A 1019 -2.84 -46.18 24.11
C GLY A 1019 -1.86 -46.33 22.96
N ASP A 1020 -1.07 -47.42 22.96
CA ASP A 1020 -0.06 -47.66 21.94
C ASP A 1020 -0.65 -48.21 20.64
N VAL A 1021 -0.74 -47.36 19.61
CA VAL A 1021 -1.23 -47.72 18.28
C VAL A 1021 -0.05 -47.93 17.34
N ARG A 1022 0.10 -49.15 16.82
CA ARG A 1022 1.18 -49.52 15.87
C ARG A 1022 0.97 -48.84 14.52
N ALA A 1023 2.09 -48.59 13.82
CA ALA A 1023 2.07 -48.19 12.42
C ALA A 1023 1.22 -49.14 11.57
N GLY A 1024 0.41 -48.60 10.66
CA GLY A 1024 -0.54 -49.33 9.82
C GLY A 1024 -1.76 -49.90 10.54
N ARG A 1025 -1.90 -49.76 11.87
CA ARG A 1025 -3.07 -50.23 12.61
C ARG A 1025 -4.11 -49.13 12.79
N THR A 1026 -5.24 -49.25 12.13
CA THR A 1026 -6.43 -48.42 12.40
C THR A 1026 -7.05 -48.78 13.75
N VAL A 1027 -7.47 -47.76 14.50
CA VAL A 1027 -8.31 -47.89 15.70
C VAL A 1027 -9.47 -46.90 15.61
N THR A 1028 -10.70 -47.40 15.78
CA THR A 1028 -11.94 -46.61 15.69
C THR A 1028 -12.56 -46.39 17.07
N ARG A 1029 -13.28 -45.28 17.23
CA ARG A 1029 -14.20 -44.96 18.33
C ARG A 1029 -15.51 -44.42 17.77
N SER A 1030 -16.55 -44.49 18.59
CA SER A 1030 -17.90 -44.05 18.26
C SER A 1030 -18.50 -43.27 19.43
N TRP A 1031 -19.39 -42.34 19.10
CA TRP A 1031 -20.18 -41.53 20.02
C TRP A 1031 -21.59 -41.41 19.43
N ARG A 1032 -22.64 -41.44 20.26
CA ARG A 1032 -23.94 -40.91 19.85
C ARG A 1032 -23.95 -39.42 20.15
N VAL A 1033 -24.13 -38.60 19.12
CA VAL A 1033 -24.22 -37.14 19.25
C VAL A 1033 -25.68 -36.69 19.19
N THR A 1034 -26.01 -35.61 19.89
CA THR A 1034 -27.34 -35.00 19.94
C THR A 1034 -27.26 -33.53 19.55
N ALA A 1035 -28.06 -33.12 18.57
CA ALA A 1035 -28.19 -31.72 18.15
C ALA A 1035 -29.08 -30.96 19.14
N PRO A 1036 -28.75 -29.70 19.52
CA PRO A 1036 -29.63 -28.89 20.35
C PRO A 1036 -30.92 -28.51 19.60
N GLU A 1037 -31.99 -28.20 20.33
CA GLU A 1037 -33.33 -27.92 19.75
C GLU A 1037 -33.40 -26.62 18.93
N GLY A 1038 -32.39 -25.75 19.03
CA GLY A 1038 -32.26 -24.49 18.29
C GLY A 1038 -30.90 -24.30 17.65
N SER A 1039 -30.32 -25.33 17.02
CA SER A 1039 -29.03 -25.23 16.33
C SER A 1039 -29.09 -24.31 15.11
N GLN A 1040 -28.44 -23.15 15.19
CA GLN A 1040 -28.07 -22.33 14.03
C GLN A 1040 -26.53 -22.22 13.94
N PRO A 1041 -25.93 -22.18 12.73
CA PRO A 1041 -26.56 -22.39 11.42
C PRO A 1041 -27.08 -23.84 11.25
N TRP A 1042 -27.73 -24.12 10.11
CA TRP A 1042 -28.20 -25.47 9.75
C TRP A 1042 -27.09 -26.45 9.39
N SER A 1043 -25.83 -26.06 9.49
CA SER A 1043 -24.67 -26.94 9.39
C SER A 1043 -23.90 -26.95 10.72
N ALA A 1044 -23.43 -28.13 11.12
CA ALA A 1044 -22.64 -28.33 12.32
C ALA A 1044 -21.36 -29.06 11.94
N VAL A 1045 -20.22 -28.38 12.05
CA VAL A 1045 -18.92 -28.98 11.73
C VAL A 1045 -18.45 -29.79 12.92
N LEU A 1046 -18.41 -31.11 12.75
CA LEU A 1046 -17.88 -32.05 13.74
C LEU A 1046 -16.44 -32.39 13.33
N SER A 1047 -15.49 -32.34 14.27
CA SER A 1047 -14.10 -32.70 13.96
C SER A 1047 -13.52 -33.69 14.95
N ALA A 1048 -12.62 -34.54 14.47
CA ALA A 1048 -11.88 -35.49 15.29
C ALA A 1048 -10.39 -35.17 15.21
N ALA A 1049 -9.75 -35.03 16.38
CA ALA A 1049 -8.32 -34.85 16.51
C ALA A 1049 -7.68 -36.05 17.20
N ALA A 1050 -6.59 -36.56 16.64
CA ALA A 1050 -5.72 -37.52 17.32
C ALA A 1050 -4.51 -36.77 17.93
N ARG A 1051 -4.14 -37.13 19.17
CA ARG A 1051 -2.97 -36.59 19.89
C ARG A 1051 -2.16 -37.75 20.45
N TYR A 1052 -0.84 -37.72 20.30
CA TYR A 1052 0.08 -38.77 20.79
C TYR A 1052 1.47 -38.23 21.12
N SER A 1053 2.29 -39.03 21.82
CA SER A 1053 3.61 -38.62 22.30
C SER A 1053 4.53 -38.14 21.17
N GLY A 1054 5.27 -37.05 21.40
CA GLY A 1054 6.24 -36.51 20.44
C GLY A 1054 5.71 -35.39 19.54
N ARG A 1055 4.74 -34.58 20.04
CA ARG A 1055 4.09 -33.47 19.34
C ARG A 1055 3.34 -33.86 18.04
N GLY A 1056 3.01 -35.14 17.87
CA GLY A 1056 2.22 -35.59 16.73
C GLY A 1056 0.72 -35.34 16.94
N SER A 1057 0.10 -34.68 15.97
CA SER A 1057 -1.35 -34.54 15.84
C SER A 1057 -1.80 -34.68 14.40
N ALA A 1058 -3.02 -35.17 14.21
CA ALA A 1058 -3.70 -35.24 12.92
C ALA A 1058 -5.20 -35.01 13.13
N ALA A 1059 -5.90 -34.47 12.14
CA ALA A 1059 -7.31 -34.11 12.26
C ALA A 1059 -8.11 -34.36 10.97
N ALA A 1060 -9.43 -34.45 11.13
CA ALA A 1060 -10.41 -34.39 10.05
C ALA A 1060 -11.71 -33.76 10.55
N ALA A 1061 -12.37 -32.99 9.69
CA ALA A 1061 -13.66 -32.38 9.94
C ALA A 1061 -14.72 -32.93 8.96
N VAL A 1062 -15.99 -32.87 9.35
CA VAL A 1062 -17.13 -33.15 8.48
C VAL A 1062 -18.31 -32.29 8.91
N SER A 1063 -18.93 -31.59 7.95
CA SER A 1063 -20.19 -30.90 8.18
C SER A 1063 -21.33 -31.92 8.37
N VAL A 1064 -22.32 -31.57 9.18
CA VAL A 1064 -23.54 -32.35 9.41
C VAL A 1064 -24.71 -31.39 9.32
N ALA A 1065 -25.72 -31.67 8.51
CA ALA A 1065 -26.90 -30.84 8.45
C ALA A 1065 -27.72 -31.00 9.74
N SER A 1066 -28.26 -29.90 10.26
CA SER A 1066 -29.18 -29.89 11.40
C SER A 1066 -30.40 -29.03 11.07
N PRO A 1067 -31.18 -29.45 10.05
CA PRO A 1067 -32.30 -28.66 9.56
C PRO A 1067 -33.41 -28.55 10.61
N PRO A 1068 -34.25 -27.52 10.50
CA PRO A 1068 -35.47 -27.38 11.29
C PRO A 1068 -36.53 -28.38 10.81
N PRO A 1069 -37.65 -28.54 11.55
CA PRO A 1069 -38.83 -29.19 11.01
C PRO A 1069 -39.30 -28.50 9.73
N ALA A 1070 -39.75 -29.28 8.74
CA ALA A 1070 -40.34 -28.73 7.52
C ALA A 1070 -41.62 -27.92 7.82
N PRO A 1071 -41.95 -26.89 7.04
CA PRO A 1071 -43.17 -26.10 7.24
C PRO A 1071 -44.43 -26.97 7.11
N GLY A 1072 -45.39 -26.78 8.03
CA GLY A 1072 -46.66 -27.50 7.99
C GLY A 1072 -47.55 -27.09 6.81
N ALA A 1073 -48.68 -27.78 6.62
CA ALA A 1073 -49.64 -27.40 5.58
C ALA A 1073 -50.21 -25.98 5.80
N GLY A 1074 -50.15 -25.12 4.77
CA GLY A 1074 -50.59 -23.72 4.84
C GLY A 1074 -49.77 -22.76 3.99
N LYS A 1075 -49.97 -21.46 4.19
CA LYS A 1075 -49.07 -20.40 3.69
C LYS A 1075 -48.28 -19.84 4.88
N HIS A 1076 -46.97 -19.64 4.70
CA HIS A 1076 -46.06 -19.11 5.70
C HIS A 1076 -45.26 -17.94 5.13
N ASP A 1077 -45.07 -16.89 5.92
CA ASP A 1077 -44.16 -15.79 5.59
C ASP A 1077 -42.72 -16.25 5.89
N LEU A 1078 -41.76 -16.01 4.99
CA LEU A 1078 -40.38 -16.50 5.18
C LEU A 1078 -39.68 -15.83 6.37
N SER A 1079 -40.04 -14.59 6.70
CA SER A 1079 -39.58 -13.91 7.92
C SER A 1079 -40.02 -14.59 9.22
N ALA A 1080 -41.09 -15.40 9.17
CA ALA A 1080 -41.55 -16.23 10.28
C ALA A 1080 -41.08 -17.70 10.19
N LEU A 1081 -40.51 -18.12 9.05
CA LEU A 1081 -39.78 -19.38 8.96
C LEU A 1081 -38.35 -19.22 9.48
N ASP A 1082 -37.79 -20.32 9.95
CA ASP A 1082 -36.37 -20.41 10.20
C ASP A 1082 -35.62 -20.39 8.85
N PHE A 1083 -34.49 -19.69 8.78
CA PHE A 1083 -33.61 -19.66 7.61
C PHE A 1083 -32.14 -19.46 8.01
N THR A 1084 -31.22 -19.83 7.13
CA THR A 1084 -29.83 -19.36 7.15
C THR A 1084 -29.65 -18.31 6.05
N ALA A 1085 -28.80 -17.31 6.27
CA ALA A 1085 -28.51 -16.32 5.24
C ALA A 1085 -27.06 -15.83 5.26
N THR A 1086 -26.57 -15.42 4.09
CA THR A 1086 -25.45 -14.50 3.90
C THR A 1086 -25.96 -13.17 3.33
N ASN A 1087 -25.21 -12.10 3.53
CA ASN A 1087 -25.56 -10.73 3.21
C ASN A 1087 -24.28 -9.96 2.87
N GLY A 1088 -24.34 -8.93 2.03
CA GLY A 1088 -23.18 -8.10 1.71
C GLY A 1088 -22.79 -7.14 2.84
N TRP A 1089 -23.78 -6.56 3.53
CA TRP A 1089 -23.59 -5.60 4.62
C TRP A 1089 -24.63 -5.79 5.71
N GLY A 1090 -24.19 -5.95 6.96
CA GLY A 1090 -25.08 -6.16 8.12
C GLY A 1090 -25.81 -7.52 8.10
N PRO A 1091 -26.67 -7.79 9.09
CA PRO A 1091 -27.50 -8.99 9.13
C PRO A 1091 -28.71 -8.89 8.20
N VAL A 1092 -29.18 -10.04 7.70
CA VAL A 1092 -30.48 -10.13 6.99
C VAL A 1092 -31.63 -9.89 7.96
N GLU A 1093 -32.48 -8.92 7.65
CA GLU A 1093 -33.52 -8.42 8.54
C GLU A 1093 -34.91 -9.01 8.34
N ARG A 1094 -35.72 -9.03 9.40
CA ARG A 1094 -37.01 -9.73 9.44
C ARG A 1094 -38.16 -8.75 9.66
N ASP A 1095 -39.03 -8.63 8.66
CA ASP A 1095 -40.12 -7.64 8.59
C ASP A 1095 -39.64 -6.17 8.67
N THR A 1096 -38.35 -5.95 8.41
CA THR A 1096 -37.64 -4.67 8.45
C THR A 1096 -36.59 -4.64 7.31
N SER A 1097 -36.21 -3.44 6.89
CA SER A 1097 -35.15 -3.17 5.91
C SER A 1097 -33.76 -3.47 6.48
N ASN A 1098 -32.69 -3.37 5.68
CA ASN A 1098 -31.34 -3.76 6.08
C ASN A 1098 -30.67 -2.68 6.96
N GLY A 1099 -30.77 -2.80 8.29
CA GLY A 1099 -30.34 -1.76 9.25
C GLY A 1099 -28.83 -1.58 9.48
N GLU A 1100 -27.99 -2.26 8.70
CA GLU A 1100 -26.52 -2.12 8.63
C GLU A 1100 -25.69 -2.72 9.79
N GLU A 1101 -26.07 -2.58 11.07
CA GLU A 1101 -25.16 -2.92 12.20
C GLU A 1101 -25.50 -4.23 12.93
N ALA A 1102 -26.72 -4.39 13.45
CA ALA A 1102 -27.05 -5.38 14.47
C ALA A 1102 -28.53 -5.83 14.48
N ALA A 1103 -28.72 -7.16 14.50
CA ALA A 1103 -30.01 -7.80 14.21
C ALA A 1103 -31.23 -7.19 14.92
N GLY A 1104 -32.11 -6.55 14.14
CA GLY A 1104 -33.32 -5.85 14.57
C GLY A 1104 -33.22 -4.32 14.67
N ASP A 1105 -32.21 -3.70 14.06
CA ASP A 1105 -32.05 -2.24 13.90
C ASP A 1105 -32.73 -1.66 12.65
N GLY A 1106 -33.08 -2.52 11.69
CA GLY A 1106 -33.74 -2.20 10.42
C GLY A 1106 -35.01 -1.34 10.53
N ARG A 1107 -35.27 -0.54 9.49
CA ARG A 1107 -36.42 0.37 9.40
C ARG A 1107 -37.65 -0.36 8.83
N PRO A 1108 -38.85 0.23 8.87
CA PRO A 1108 -40.02 -0.39 8.25
C PRO A 1108 -39.89 -0.45 6.72
N MET A 1109 -39.79 -1.66 6.17
CA MET A 1109 -39.64 -1.97 4.73
C MET A 1109 -40.58 -1.13 3.84
N SER A 1110 -40.04 -0.49 2.80
CA SER A 1110 -40.82 0.23 1.79
C SER A 1110 -40.12 0.37 0.44
N VAL A 1111 -40.85 0.07 -0.64
CA VAL A 1111 -40.36 0.23 -2.03
C VAL A 1111 -41.26 1.16 -2.81
N ALA A 1112 -40.71 2.27 -3.32
CA ALA A 1112 -41.40 3.31 -4.09
C ALA A 1112 -42.69 3.82 -3.41
N GLY A 1113 -42.61 4.06 -2.10
CA GLY A 1113 -43.69 4.51 -1.23
C GLY A 1113 -44.70 3.43 -0.83
N THR A 1114 -44.47 2.16 -1.19
CA THR A 1114 -45.30 1.02 -0.81
C THR A 1114 -44.67 0.30 0.38
N ALA A 1115 -45.22 0.48 1.58
CA ALA A 1115 -44.71 -0.15 2.79
C ALA A 1115 -45.12 -1.64 2.89
N TYR A 1116 -44.20 -2.48 3.35
CA TYR A 1116 -44.37 -3.91 3.55
C TYR A 1116 -44.33 -4.25 5.05
N ALA A 1117 -45.46 -4.72 5.60
CA ALA A 1117 -45.53 -5.14 7.01
C ALA A 1117 -45.01 -6.56 7.27
N LYS A 1118 -44.50 -7.22 6.21
CA LYS A 1118 -43.94 -8.57 6.18
C LYS A 1118 -42.94 -8.68 5.05
N GLY A 1119 -41.80 -9.33 5.29
CA GLY A 1119 -40.77 -9.55 4.29
C GLY A 1119 -39.38 -9.72 4.87
N ILE A 1120 -38.36 -9.69 4.02
CA ILE A 1120 -36.95 -9.82 4.43
C ILE A 1120 -36.13 -8.72 3.75
N GLY A 1121 -35.44 -7.88 4.53
CA GLY A 1121 -34.49 -6.89 4.04
C GLY A 1121 -33.07 -7.46 3.94
N THR A 1122 -32.33 -7.11 2.88
CA THR A 1122 -30.97 -7.57 2.62
C THR A 1122 -30.09 -6.46 2.04
N ASN A 1123 -28.78 -6.70 1.96
CA ASN A 1123 -27.83 -5.93 1.16
C ASN A 1123 -27.07 -6.89 0.24
N ALA A 1124 -26.91 -6.55 -1.05
CA ALA A 1124 -26.26 -7.42 -2.04
C ALA A 1124 -24.75 -7.61 -1.78
N ASP A 1125 -24.09 -8.71 -2.13
CA ASP A 1125 -24.67 -9.98 -2.54
C ASP A 1125 -25.20 -10.74 -1.31
N SER A 1126 -26.49 -11.08 -1.31
CA SER A 1126 -27.14 -11.86 -0.25
C SER A 1126 -27.67 -13.19 -0.78
N ASP A 1127 -27.72 -14.21 0.07
CA ASP A 1127 -28.36 -15.51 -0.23
C ASP A 1127 -29.09 -16.01 1.02
N ILE A 1128 -30.41 -16.18 0.95
CA ILE A 1128 -31.26 -16.65 2.05
C ILE A 1128 -31.80 -18.05 1.73
N THR A 1129 -31.25 -19.08 2.36
CA THR A 1129 -31.72 -20.46 2.24
C THR A 1129 -32.81 -20.76 3.28
N ALA A 1130 -34.04 -21.01 2.81
CA ALA A 1130 -35.18 -21.43 3.63
C ALA A 1130 -35.54 -22.92 3.40
N TYR A 1131 -35.73 -23.70 4.47
CA TYR A 1131 -35.96 -25.15 4.42
C TYR A 1131 -37.44 -25.46 4.24
N LEU A 1132 -37.74 -26.21 3.18
CA LEU A 1132 -39.08 -26.61 2.77
C LEU A 1132 -39.32 -28.11 2.96
N GLY A 1133 -38.26 -28.92 3.05
CA GLY A 1133 -38.35 -30.37 3.27
C GLY A 1133 -39.17 -31.13 2.24
N GLY A 1134 -39.29 -30.61 1.00
CA GLY A 1134 -40.16 -31.14 -0.04
C GLY A 1134 -41.66 -30.89 0.16
N ALA A 1135 -42.08 -30.26 1.25
CA ALA A 1135 -43.50 -30.04 1.57
C ALA A 1135 -44.11 -28.83 0.84
N CYS A 1136 -43.29 -27.92 0.31
CA CYS A 1136 -43.76 -26.68 -0.32
C CYS A 1136 -43.84 -26.77 -1.85
N THR A 1137 -44.77 -26.01 -2.43
CA THR A 1137 -45.11 -26.05 -3.86
C THR A 1137 -45.04 -24.70 -4.57
N ARG A 1138 -45.13 -23.59 -3.83
CA ARG A 1138 -45.07 -22.25 -4.42
C ARG A 1138 -44.37 -21.23 -3.53
N PHE A 1139 -43.58 -20.34 -4.13
CA PHE A 1139 -43.02 -19.13 -3.53
C PHE A 1139 -43.61 -17.87 -4.19
N THR A 1140 -43.84 -16.81 -3.41
CA THR A 1140 -44.29 -15.50 -3.90
C THR A 1140 -43.67 -14.35 -3.11
N ALA A 1141 -43.27 -13.26 -3.80
CA ALA A 1141 -42.74 -12.03 -3.20
C ALA A 1141 -43.01 -10.78 -4.08
N SER A 1142 -42.71 -9.60 -3.56
CA SER A 1142 -42.61 -8.33 -4.27
C SER A 1142 -41.22 -7.74 -4.00
N ALA A 1143 -40.37 -7.69 -5.01
CA ALA A 1143 -38.95 -7.40 -4.87
C ALA A 1143 -38.58 -6.01 -5.41
N GLY A 1144 -37.73 -5.26 -4.71
CA GLY A 1144 -37.22 -3.96 -5.15
C GLY A 1144 -36.21 -3.35 -4.18
N VAL A 1145 -35.63 -2.21 -4.52
CA VAL A 1145 -34.70 -1.47 -3.63
C VAL A 1145 -35.51 -0.69 -2.59
N ASP A 1146 -35.12 -0.74 -1.32
CA ASP A 1146 -35.79 0.00 -0.25
C ASP A 1146 -35.59 1.53 -0.38
N ASP A 1147 -36.63 2.29 -0.02
CA ASP A 1147 -36.67 3.75 -0.09
C ASP A 1147 -35.70 4.44 0.89
N GLU A 1148 -35.16 3.74 1.91
CA GLU A 1148 -34.19 4.28 2.87
C GLU A 1148 -32.86 4.69 2.25
N THR A 1149 -32.54 4.14 1.07
CA THR A 1149 -31.39 4.49 0.22
C THR A 1149 -31.47 5.89 -0.42
N ASP A 1150 -32.58 6.62 -0.19
CA ASP A 1150 -33.04 7.79 -0.96
C ASP A 1150 -32.93 7.57 -2.49
N GLY A 1151 -33.21 6.34 -2.94
CA GLY A 1151 -33.17 5.97 -4.36
C GLY A 1151 -31.77 5.76 -4.93
N GLY A 1152 -30.77 5.52 -4.08
CA GLY A 1152 -29.53 4.83 -4.47
C GLY A 1152 -29.79 3.35 -4.81
N GLY A 1153 -28.69 2.60 -4.96
CA GLY A 1153 -28.69 1.15 -5.17
C GLY A 1153 -29.18 0.67 -6.55
N SER A 1154 -28.61 -0.44 -7.01
CA SER A 1154 -29.24 -1.25 -8.05
C SER A 1154 -28.92 -2.73 -7.94
N VAL A 1155 -29.97 -3.56 -8.01
CA VAL A 1155 -29.88 -4.98 -7.63
C VAL A 1155 -30.67 -5.87 -8.58
N THR A 1156 -30.29 -7.14 -8.63
CA THR A 1156 -31.06 -8.23 -9.22
C THR A 1156 -31.58 -9.16 -8.13
N PHE A 1157 -32.80 -9.68 -8.29
CA PHE A 1157 -33.39 -10.66 -7.37
C PHE A 1157 -33.57 -11.99 -8.09
N THR A 1158 -33.12 -13.09 -7.50
CA THR A 1158 -33.17 -14.43 -8.09
C THR A 1158 -33.67 -15.46 -7.07
N VAL A 1159 -34.53 -16.37 -7.54
CA VAL A 1159 -35.10 -17.45 -6.72
C VAL A 1159 -34.59 -18.78 -7.25
N LEU A 1160 -33.93 -19.57 -6.41
CA LEU A 1160 -33.48 -20.93 -6.72
C LEU A 1160 -34.30 -21.95 -5.92
N ALA A 1161 -34.76 -23.02 -6.56
CA ALA A 1161 -35.36 -24.17 -5.90
C ALA A 1161 -34.37 -25.34 -5.97
N ASP A 1162 -33.83 -25.77 -4.83
CA ASP A 1162 -32.66 -26.64 -4.75
C ASP A 1162 -31.51 -26.24 -5.69
N GLY A 1163 -31.09 -24.97 -5.66
CA GLY A 1163 -30.03 -24.42 -6.53
C GLY A 1163 -30.39 -24.27 -8.01
N LYS A 1164 -31.58 -24.70 -8.46
CA LYS A 1164 -32.09 -24.47 -9.82
C LYS A 1164 -32.90 -23.17 -9.87
N GLN A 1165 -32.48 -22.21 -10.68
CA GLN A 1165 -33.23 -20.98 -10.93
C GLN A 1165 -34.67 -21.25 -11.40
N VAL A 1166 -35.63 -20.63 -10.71
CA VAL A 1166 -37.08 -20.71 -11.00
C VAL A 1166 -37.73 -19.34 -11.22
N ALA A 1167 -37.13 -18.24 -10.74
CA ALA A 1167 -37.52 -16.88 -11.10
C ALA A 1167 -36.32 -15.91 -11.02
N THR A 1168 -36.42 -14.76 -11.69
CA THR A 1168 -35.45 -13.65 -11.59
C THR A 1168 -36.07 -12.32 -12.04
N THR A 1169 -35.50 -11.19 -11.60
CA THR A 1169 -35.80 -9.84 -12.10
C THR A 1169 -34.76 -9.37 -13.11
N PRO A 1170 -35.04 -8.33 -13.92
CA PRO A 1170 -33.98 -7.45 -14.43
C PRO A 1170 -33.31 -6.69 -13.26
N VAL A 1171 -32.26 -5.92 -13.54
CA VAL A 1171 -31.72 -4.93 -12.59
C VAL A 1171 -32.81 -3.92 -12.24
N LEU A 1172 -33.13 -3.83 -10.95
CA LEU A 1172 -34.03 -2.85 -10.36
C LEU A 1172 -33.17 -1.74 -9.73
N LYS A 1173 -33.62 -0.49 -9.80
CA LYS A 1173 -32.93 0.66 -9.18
C LYS A 1173 -33.82 1.31 -8.12
N GLY A 1174 -33.22 2.07 -7.21
CA GLY A 1174 -33.94 2.91 -6.25
C GLY A 1174 -35.11 3.70 -6.86
N LYS A 1175 -36.19 3.85 -6.08
CA LYS A 1175 -37.45 4.52 -6.48
C LYS A 1175 -38.22 3.88 -7.65
N GLN A 1176 -37.85 2.68 -8.12
CA GLN A 1176 -38.67 1.87 -9.02
C GLN A 1176 -39.72 1.05 -8.26
N ALA A 1177 -40.89 0.83 -8.87
CA ALA A 1177 -41.94 0.02 -8.27
C ALA A 1177 -41.55 -1.46 -8.19
N ALA A 1178 -41.86 -2.11 -7.06
CA ALA A 1178 -41.51 -3.51 -6.80
C ALA A 1178 -42.06 -4.49 -7.87
N VAL A 1179 -41.24 -5.47 -8.24
CA VAL A 1179 -41.57 -6.52 -9.20
C VAL A 1179 -42.12 -7.74 -8.47
N ALA A 1180 -43.32 -8.20 -8.87
CA ALA A 1180 -43.91 -9.42 -8.33
C ALA A 1180 -43.18 -10.66 -8.86
N LEU A 1181 -42.73 -11.53 -7.95
CA LEU A 1181 -42.12 -12.83 -8.23
C LEU A 1181 -43.07 -13.94 -7.77
N ASP A 1182 -43.22 -14.98 -8.60
CA ASP A 1182 -44.12 -16.11 -8.41
C ASP A 1182 -43.46 -17.36 -9.02
N ALA A 1183 -43.13 -18.34 -8.19
CA ALA A 1183 -42.28 -19.48 -8.57
C ALA A 1183 -42.84 -20.82 -8.08
N ASP A 1184 -42.70 -21.86 -8.90
CA ASP A 1184 -42.92 -23.25 -8.52
C ASP A 1184 -41.68 -23.80 -7.77
N VAL A 1185 -41.88 -24.30 -6.55
CA VAL A 1185 -40.83 -24.89 -5.71
C VAL A 1185 -41.17 -26.35 -5.33
N SER A 1186 -42.08 -26.99 -6.07
CA SER A 1186 -42.64 -28.30 -5.76
C SER A 1186 -41.60 -29.40 -5.56
N GLY A 1187 -41.51 -29.90 -4.33
CA GLY A 1187 -40.61 -30.99 -3.94
C GLY A 1187 -39.19 -30.56 -3.58
N ALA A 1188 -38.86 -29.27 -3.66
CA ALA A 1188 -37.55 -28.75 -3.28
C ALA A 1188 -37.30 -28.91 -1.77
N GLN A 1189 -36.07 -29.26 -1.37
CA GLN A 1189 -35.68 -29.31 0.04
C GLN A 1189 -35.44 -27.92 0.61
N VAL A 1190 -34.89 -26.99 -0.19
CA VAL A 1190 -34.79 -25.56 0.15
C VAL A 1190 -35.21 -24.66 -1.01
N VAL A 1191 -35.58 -23.42 -0.68
CA VAL A 1191 -35.55 -22.28 -1.62
C VAL A 1191 -34.45 -21.33 -1.18
N ASP A 1192 -33.66 -20.87 -2.14
CA ASP A 1192 -32.57 -19.91 -1.95
C ASP A 1192 -33.00 -18.58 -2.60
N LEU A 1193 -32.95 -17.48 -1.84
CA LEU A 1193 -33.31 -16.14 -2.30
C LEU A 1193 -32.06 -15.28 -2.40
N VAL A 1194 -31.61 -15.06 -3.63
CA VAL A 1194 -30.36 -14.35 -3.94
C VAL A 1194 -30.67 -12.92 -4.35
N VAL A 1195 -29.99 -11.94 -3.76
CA VAL A 1195 -29.92 -10.56 -4.26
C VAL A 1195 -28.48 -10.30 -4.67
N GLY A 1196 -28.26 -9.77 -5.87
CA GLY A 1196 -26.91 -9.48 -6.36
C GLY A 1196 -26.78 -8.11 -7.02
N ASP A 1197 -25.57 -7.53 -6.96
CA ASP A 1197 -25.20 -6.22 -7.53
C ASP A 1197 -25.69 -6.05 -8.99
N GLY A 1198 -26.22 -4.88 -9.31
CA GLY A 1198 -26.64 -4.46 -10.65
C GLY A 1198 -25.48 -4.03 -11.56
N GLY A 1199 -24.25 -4.00 -11.04
CA GLY A 1199 -23.01 -3.65 -11.70
C GLY A 1199 -22.48 -2.25 -11.36
N ASP A 1200 -22.93 -1.65 -10.25
CA ASP A 1200 -22.40 -0.37 -9.74
C ASP A 1200 -21.90 -0.39 -8.27
N GLY A 1201 -21.98 -1.54 -7.59
CA GLY A 1201 -21.33 -1.80 -6.29
C GLY A 1201 -22.28 -1.63 -5.09
N ASN A 1202 -22.17 -2.56 -4.15
CA ASN A 1202 -23.23 -2.86 -3.18
C ASN A 1202 -23.47 -1.85 -2.03
N GLY A 1203 -22.72 -0.75 -1.96
CA GLY A 1203 -22.74 0.18 -0.82
C GLY A 1203 -24.09 0.88 -0.53
N LEU A 1204 -25.07 0.76 -1.44
CA LEU A 1204 -26.46 1.23 -1.24
C LEU A 1204 -27.50 0.19 -1.70
N ASP A 1205 -27.11 -1.08 -1.86
CA ASP A 1205 -27.93 -2.13 -2.49
C ASP A 1205 -28.90 -2.81 -1.52
N HIS A 1206 -29.70 -2.00 -0.81
CA HIS A 1206 -30.66 -2.50 0.17
C HIS A 1206 -31.87 -3.11 -0.57
N GLY A 1207 -31.86 -4.44 -0.67
CA GLY A 1207 -32.79 -5.25 -1.43
C GLY A 1207 -33.92 -5.81 -0.57
N ASP A 1208 -35.15 -5.53 -0.96
CA ASP A 1208 -36.33 -5.72 -0.11
C ASP A 1208 -37.24 -6.83 -0.67
N TRP A 1209 -37.33 -7.97 0.04
CA TRP A 1209 -38.20 -9.10 -0.32
C TRP A 1209 -39.59 -8.96 0.33
N GLY A 1210 -40.35 -7.94 -0.07
CA GLY A 1210 -41.69 -7.64 0.43
C GLY A 1210 -42.69 -8.79 0.26
N ASN A 1211 -43.45 -9.10 1.32
CA ASN A 1211 -44.41 -10.22 1.42
C ASN A 1211 -43.85 -11.61 1.04
N ALA A 1212 -42.52 -11.82 1.13
CA ALA A 1212 -41.88 -13.09 0.78
C ALA A 1212 -42.44 -14.27 1.57
N SER A 1213 -42.96 -15.27 0.86
CA SER A 1213 -43.79 -16.30 1.48
C SER A 1213 -43.91 -17.57 0.63
N VAL A 1214 -44.09 -18.71 1.29
CA VAL A 1214 -44.23 -20.04 0.67
C VAL A 1214 -45.58 -20.69 1.00
N SER A 1215 -46.07 -21.52 0.08
CA SER A 1215 -47.31 -22.31 0.23
C SER A 1215 -46.99 -23.80 0.21
N CYS A 1216 -47.49 -24.55 1.19
CA CYS A 1216 -47.06 -25.91 1.48
C CYS A 1216 -48.21 -26.90 1.73
N THR A 1217 -48.00 -28.12 1.24
CA THR A 1217 -48.87 -29.30 1.34
C THR A 1217 -48.15 -30.34 2.20
N GLY A 1218 -48.32 -30.24 3.53
CA GLY A 1218 -47.77 -31.19 4.51
C GLY A 1218 -48.66 -32.39 4.80
#